data_AF-A0A2N4WPW2-F1
#
_entry.id   AF-A0A2N4WPW2-F1
#
_cell.length_a   1.000
_cell.length_b   1.000
_cell.length_c   1.000
_cell.angle_alpha   90.00
_cell.angle_beta   90.00
_cell.angle_gamma   90.00
#
_symmetry.space_group_name_H-M   'P 1'
#
loop_
_entity.id
_entity.type
_entity.pdbx_description
1 polymer ?
#
loop_
_entity_poly.entity_id
_entity_poly.type
_entity_poly.pdbx_seq_one_letter_code
_entity_poly.pdbx_strand_id
1 'polypeptide(L)'
;MKNSDVDTDKKKKNLVSILQPLAADTARPNNALEAKTYLVLIDVHEAMIDEAQNGLDDCWRALGDILDASKPLGAYPVELLESVVSEFGSVIDSPEFDEVYTKLTEVIAQRRSDGAAGQAHIKRAFQKLELENPYEAIRWLGRAEELLLKREYRDELTQALLGSSGAYSVVGLRWAARNRALAALDHTMHEFRESGIVEWSAWIAAKQLVWSELRLGRAPQALAALILAKMIMSASAPSDELRAEADEDLISIEVAFGLSLLNLKPEQLGSITKLHDIFEEYDLVIAGMATLFSLGQRQALRTEGYCPAEQTDQDIEDFLNHWIAVPGADQMPDHTILMDRDTVEFRSVVLGCSILLTSNSDPVSVGIAESILGCLESFMATSDERDVMPHRETLRIVMRSNADEGAVPSHRVVEDKGASFFEVSYSPAFRQDSAEKMQTYRDWLHVAIVEIVCHFAIVRDVEKWLTKIADSERGFSRALLFSDMLTANCNVFGNKPPIRISDHFKTDAREFAPLRTAPLIIRETAEPEIETSPKYGEGDPPDDFAKPEEMKHTDRTVLSPIQMDLWNKAGWYGTAFMIHPQWPGPLLALHFRDADAARRIFEDWRERWGRVGSDENVRLSIVTGVSKREPFAYSMHVGPVFRTSLVEKGKTFLSLSRYMRLNPTTPDNLNNFLAAYDQAGEFGLAPAITPVGQKFPVPLYDLIQPRRRLEVRPAWTIEDHDPDLSVLQDDDDPFIPEDQIDPPVRRAMARIKAIRKAATS
;
A
#
# COMPACT_ATOMS: atom_id res chain seq x y z
N MET A 1 42.07 22.24 -44.90
CA MET A 1 42.40 21.16 -43.96
C MET A 1 42.45 19.86 -44.74
N LYS A 2 43.58 19.15 -44.74
CA LYS A 2 43.69 17.81 -45.32
C LYS A 2 42.83 16.87 -44.49
N ASN A 3 41.96 16.08 -45.13
CA ASN A 3 41.33 14.91 -44.51
C ASN A 3 42.46 14.06 -43.92
N SER A 4 42.51 14.00 -42.58
CA SER A 4 43.25 12.93 -41.90
C SER A 4 42.57 11.63 -42.30
N ASP A 5 43.33 10.70 -42.89
CA ASP A 5 42.90 9.31 -43.10
C ASP A 5 42.30 8.80 -41.80
N VAL A 6 40.98 8.63 -41.80
CA VAL A 6 40.28 7.97 -40.72
C VAL A 6 40.64 6.49 -40.84
N ASP A 7 41.43 5.98 -39.90
CA ASP A 7 41.73 4.55 -39.79
C ASP A 7 40.45 3.79 -39.40
N THR A 8 39.70 3.38 -40.41
CA THR A 8 38.41 2.68 -40.30
C THR A 8 38.57 1.32 -39.61
N ASP A 9 39.65 0.61 -39.88
CA ASP A 9 39.95 -0.68 -39.26
C ASP A 9 40.19 -0.54 -37.75
N LYS A 10 40.92 0.49 -37.33
CA LYS A 10 41.13 0.78 -35.91
C LYS A 10 39.82 1.19 -35.22
N LYS A 11 38.99 2.02 -35.86
CA LYS A 11 37.67 2.40 -35.32
C LYS A 11 36.74 1.19 -35.18
N LYS A 12 36.71 0.31 -36.18
CA LYS A 12 35.97 -0.95 -36.16
C LYS A 12 36.43 -1.86 -35.02
N LYS A 13 37.74 -2.13 -34.90
CA LYS A 13 38.29 -2.95 -33.80
C LYS A 13 37.91 -2.39 -32.44
N ASN A 14 37.97 -1.07 -32.27
CA ASN A 14 37.55 -0.41 -31.04
C ASN A 14 36.05 -0.61 -30.77
N LEU A 15 35.19 -0.41 -31.77
CA LEU A 15 33.74 -0.59 -31.65
C LEU A 15 33.39 -2.04 -31.29
N VAL A 16 33.94 -3.02 -32.00
CA VAL A 16 33.75 -4.45 -31.73
C VAL A 16 34.20 -4.80 -30.31
N SER A 17 35.35 -4.27 -29.86
CA SER A 17 35.84 -4.52 -28.49
C SER A 17 34.93 -3.98 -27.39
N ILE A 18 34.09 -2.98 -27.70
CA ILE A 18 33.08 -2.43 -26.79
C ILE A 18 31.78 -3.25 -26.87
N LEU A 19 31.36 -3.64 -28.07
CA LEU A 19 30.09 -4.34 -28.29
C LEU A 19 30.12 -5.79 -27.82
N GLN A 20 31.23 -6.51 -27.99
CA GLN A 20 31.35 -7.92 -27.57
C GLN A 20 31.03 -8.17 -26.08
N PRO A 21 31.60 -7.42 -25.11
CA PRO A 21 31.25 -7.62 -23.71
C PRO A 21 29.80 -7.23 -23.42
N LEU A 22 29.23 -6.22 -24.09
CA LEU A 22 27.81 -5.85 -23.94
C LEU A 22 26.88 -6.94 -24.49
N ALA A 23 27.21 -7.53 -25.63
CA ALA A 23 26.46 -8.62 -26.25
C ALA A 23 26.44 -9.90 -25.39
N ALA A 24 27.46 -10.09 -24.55
CA ALA A 24 27.55 -11.19 -23.60
C ALA A 24 26.84 -10.92 -22.27
N ASP A 25 26.39 -9.69 -22.01
CA ASP A 25 25.76 -9.30 -20.76
C ASP A 25 24.31 -9.78 -20.66
N THR A 26 24.13 -11.00 -20.17
CA THR A 26 22.80 -11.59 -19.95
C THR A 26 21.96 -10.86 -18.91
N ALA A 27 22.53 -9.95 -18.11
CA ALA A 27 21.78 -9.16 -17.14
C ALA A 27 20.92 -8.08 -17.79
N ARG A 28 21.29 -7.62 -18.99
CA ARG A 28 20.63 -6.52 -19.70
C ARG A 28 20.20 -6.99 -21.08
N PRO A 29 19.16 -7.84 -21.18
CA PRO A 29 18.82 -8.54 -22.42
C PRO A 29 18.51 -7.61 -23.60
N ASN A 30 17.88 -6.45 -23.36
CA ASN A 30 17.66 -5.44 -24.40
C ASN A 30 19.00 -4.92 -24.96
N ASN A 31 19.90 -4.44 -24.08
CA ASN A 31 21.20 -3.89 -24.45
C ASN A 31 22.10 -4.95 -25.09
N ALA A 32 22.06 -6.18 -24.59
CA ALA A 32 22.84 -7.28 -25.14
C ALA A 32 22.35 -7.68 -26.53
N LEU A 33 21.03 -7.73 -26.75
CA LEU A 33 20.47 -8.02 -28.06
C LEU A 33 20.77 -6.88 -29.05
N GLU A 34 20.65 -5.62 -28.63
CA GLU A 34 21.03 -4.45 -29.43
C GLU A 34 22.53 -4.46 -29.79
N ALA A 35 23.41 -4.80 -28.85
CA ALA A 35 24.83 -4.95 -29.13
C ALA A 35 25.13 -6.09 -30.13
N LYS A 36 24.40 -7.22 -30.04
CA LYS A 36 24.46 -8.30 -31.04
C LYS A 36 24.01 -7.80 -32.41
N THR A 37 22.94 -7.01 -32.48
CA THR A 37 22.47 -6.41 -33.73
C THR A 37 23.55 -5.57 -34.38
N TYR A 38 24.20 -4.68 -33.61
CA TYR A 38 25.30 -3.88 -34.16
C TYR A 38 26.48 -4.72 -34.64
N LEU A 39 26.83 -5.80 -33.95
CA LEU A 39 27.87 -6.74 -34.40
C LEU A 39 27.50 -7.39 -35.73
N VAL A 40 26.27 -7.91 -35.86
CA VAL A 40 25.80 -8.52 -37.11
C VAL A 40 25.76 -7.50 -38.25
N LEU A 41 25.39 -6.24 -37.99
CA LEU A 41 25.43 -5.18 -39.01
C LEU A 41 26.85 -4.84 -39.48
N ILE A 42 27.86 -4.98 -38.59
CA ILE A 42 29.27 -4.87 -38.99
C ILE A 42 29.65 -6.05 -39.89
N ASP A 43 29.22 -7.27 -39.55
CA ASP A 43 29.49 -8.48 -40.35
C ASP A 43 28.81 -8.41 -41.73
N VAL A 44 27.58 -7.88 -41.82
CA VAL A 44 26.89 -7.58 -43.09
C VAL A 44 27.76 -6.66 -43.95
N HIS A 45 28.25 -5.58 -43.37
CA HIS A 45 29.08 -4.61 -44.11
C HIS A 45 30.37 -5.26 -44.64
N GLU A 46 31.01 -6.14 -43.86
CA GLU A 46 32.19 -6.89 -44.30
C GLU A 46 31.87 -7.86 -45.43
N ALA A 47 30.81 -8.66 -45.28
CA ALA A 47 30.41 -9.62 -46.29
C ALA A 47 30.03 -8.94 -47.62
N MET A 48 29.49 -7.71 -47.57
CA MET A 48 29.27 -6.89 -48.76
C MET A 48 30.57 -6.42 -49.41
N ILE A 49 31.57 -5.98 -48.63
CA ILE A 49 32.88 -5.56 -49.16
C ILE A 49 33.62 -6.74 -49.81
N ASP A 50 33.55 -7.90 -49.19
CA ASP A 50 34.24 -9.12 -49.64
C ASP A 50 33.45 -9.89 -50.72
N GLU A 51 32.28 -9.39 -51.14
CA GLU A 51 31.35 -10.05 -52.08
C GLU A 51 31.00 -11.50 -51.68
N ALA A 52 30.96 -11.78 -50.37
CA ALA A 52 30.81 -13.11 -49.80
C ALA A 52 29.32 -13.46 -49.57
N GLN A 53 28.65 -13.97 -50.61
CA GLN A 53 27.21 -14.32 -50.53
C GLN A 53 26.85 -15.24 -49.34
N ASN A 54 27.59 -16.32 -49.11
CA ASN A 54 27.32 -17.21 -47.97
C ASN A 54 27.43 -16.48 -46.62
N GLY A 55 28.34 -15.51 -46.51
CA GLY A 55 28.49 -14.69 -45.30
C GLY A 55 27.31 -13.73 -45.11
N LEU A 56 26.77 -13.19 -46.19
CA LEU A 56 25.53 -12.39 -46.15
C LEU A 56 24.33 -13.23 -45.71
N ASP A 57 24.16 -14.43 -46.26
CA ASP A 57 23.08 -15.35 -45.89
C ASP A 57 23.13 -15.73 -44.39
N ASP A 58 24.33 -15.97 -43.86
CA ASP A 58 24.54 -16.22 -42.43
C ASP A 58 24.16 -14.99 -41.57
N CYS A 59 24.47 -13.78 -42.04
CA CYS A 59 24.07 -12.55 -41.36
C CYS A 59 22.54 -12.35 -41.38
N TRP A 60 21.86 -12.66 -42.49
CA TRP A 60 20.40 -12.59 -42.56
C TRP A 60 19.75 -13.57 -41.60
N ARG A 61 20.21 -14.83 -41.54
CA ARG A 61 19.73 -15.80 -40.55
C ARG A 61 19.92 -15.29 -39.12
N ALA A 62 21.08 -14.71 -38.81
CA ALA A 62 21.36 -14.12 -37.49
C ALA A 62 20.44 -12.93 -37.16
N LEU A 63 20.12 -12.06 -38.12
CA LEU A 63 19.12 -10.99 -37.94
C LEU A 63 17.71 -11.55 -37.74
N GLY A 64 17.37 -12.66 -38.40
CA GLY A 64 16.13 -13.40 -38.17
C GLY A 64 16.03 -13.94 -36.74
N ASP A 65 17.11 -14.54 -36.22
CA ASP A 65 17.19 -15.01 -34.83
C ASP A 65 17.09 -13.85 -33.83
N ILE A 66 17.68 -12.69 -34.15
CA ILE A 66 17.57 -11.47 -33.34
C ILE A 66 16.12 -10.99 -33.29
N LEU A 67 15.40 -10.98 -34.42
CA LEU A 67 13.98 -10.61 -34.45
C LEU A 67 13.14 -11.55 -33.59
N ASP A 68 13.39 -12.86 -33.64
CA ASP A 68 12.70 -13.83 -32.79
C ASP A 68 13.01 -13.61 -31.30
N ALA A 69 14.29 -13.36 -30.96
CA ALA A 69 14.72 -13.03 -29.61
C ALA A 69 14.19 -11.67 -29.09
N SER A 70 13.84 -10.74 -30.00
CA SER A 70 13.33 -9.41 -29.65
C SER A 70 11.86 -9.39 -29.23
N LYS A 71 11.08 -10.42 -29.60
CA LYS A 71 9.64 -10.51 -29.35
C LYS A 71 9.24 -10.23 -27.88
N PRO A 72 9.89 -10.83 -26.86
CA PRO A 72 9.59 -10.53 -25.45
C PRO A 72 10.27 -9.26 -24.91
N LEU A 73 11.10 -8.58 -25.71
CA LEU A 73 11.95 -7.48 -25.28
C LEU A 73 11.38 -6.14 -25.76
N GLY A 74 10.49 -5.55 -24.97
CA GLY A 74 9.81 -4.29 -25.32
C GLY A 74 10.77 -3.15 -25.66
N ALA A 75 11.84 -2.99 -24.89
CA ALA A 75 12.79 -1.87 -25.06
C ALA A 75 13.80 -2.07 -26.21
N TYR A 76 13.81 -3.23 -26.89
CA TYR A 76 14.68 -3.45 -28.05
C TYR A 76 14.28 -2.53 -29.23
N PRO A 77 15.23 -1.83 -29.89
CA PRO A 77 14.93 -0.87 -30.96
C PRO A 77 14.64 -1.55 -32.30
N VAL A 78 13.42 -2.05 -32.49
CA VAL A 78 13.02 -2.69 -33.75
C VAL A 78 13.08 -1.72 -34.95
N GLU A 79 12.83 -0.42 -34.74
CA GLU A 79 12.87 0.60 -35.79
C GLU A 79 14.24 0.72 -36.48
N LEU A 80 15.33 0.41 -35.75
CA LEU A 80 16.67 0.35 -36.35
C LEU A 80 16.71 -0.71 -37.45
N LEU A 81 16.17 -1.91 -37.19
CA LEU A 81 16.10 -2.99 -38.17
C LEU A 81 15.09 -2.68 -39.27
N GLU A 82 13.96 -2.03 -38.95
CA GLU A 82 13.00 -1.57 -39.97
C GLU A 82 13.68 -0.66 -41.00
N SER A 83 14.44 0.33 -40.54
CA SER A 83 15.19 1.25 -41.38
C SER A 83 16.25 0.52 -42.21
N VAL A 84 17.12 -0.27 -41.57
CA VAL A 84 18.24 -0.93 -42.24
C VAL A 84 17.77 -1.96 -43.27
N VAL A 85 16.83 -2.83 -42.91
CA VAL A 85 16.30 -3.87 -43.82
C VAL A 85 15.56 -3.21 -45.00
N SER A 86 14.81 -2.13 -44.77
CA SER A 86 14.11 -1.43 -45.85
C SER A 86 15.07 -0.84 -46.89
N GLU A 87 16.19 -0.25 -46.45
CA GLU A 87 17.21 0.28 -47.36
C GLU A 87 17.87 -0.84 -48.20
N PHE A 88 18.21 -1.96 -47.57
CA PHE A 88 18.82 -3.11 -48.27
C PHE A 88 17.89 -3.82 -49.25
N GLY A 89 16.58 -3.81 -49.03
CA GLY A 89 15.61 -4.48 -49.89
C GLY A 89 15.56 -3.96 -51.33
N SER A 90 16.15 -2.78 -51.60
CA SER A 90 16.29 -2.25 -52.95
C SER A 90 17.48 -2.82 -53.74
N VAL A 91 18.43 -3.47 -53.05
CA VAL A 91 19.71 -3.93 -53.60
C VAL A 91 19.92 -5.44 -53.42
N ILE A 92 19.28 -6.05 -52.43
CA ILE A 92 19.47 -7.46 -52.05
C ILE A 92 18.22 -8.27 -52.38
N ASP A 93 18.41 -9.41 -53.05
CA ASP A 93 17.36 -10.36 -53.42
C ASP A 93 17.85 -11.77 -53.08
N SER A 94 17.39 -12.33 -51.96
CA SER A 94 17.74 -13.69 -51.49
C SER A 94 16.65 -14.28 -50.60
N PRO A 95 16.46 -15.61 -50.58
CA PRO A 95 15.47 -16.26 -49.73
C PRO A 95 15.66 -15.96 -48.23
N GLU A 96 16.91 -15.92 -47.77
CA GLU A 96 17.25 -15.61 -46.39
C GLU A 96 16.88 -14.17 -46.01
N PHE A 97 17.08 -13.22 -46.93
CA PHE A 97 16.65 -11.83 -46.72
C PHE A 97 15.12 -11.69 -46.70
N ASP A 98 14.40 -12.39 -47.59
CA ASP A 98 12.93 -12.41 -47.61
C ASP A 98 12.35 -12.97 -46.30
N GLU A 99 13.00 -13.97 -45.70
CA GLU A 99 12.62 -14.51 -44.39
C GLU A 99 12.77 -13.46 -43.29
N VAL A 100 13.88 -12.72 -43.24
CA VAL A 100 14.09 -11.61 -42.29
C VAL A 100 13.04 -10.53 -42.49
N TYR A 101 12.76 -10.15 -43.74
CA TYR A 101 11.75 -9.15 -44.07
C TYR A 101 10.36 -9.59 -43.57
N THR A 102 10.00 -10.85 -43.79
CA THR A 102 8.74 -11.44 -43.30
C THR A 102 8.66 -11.35 -41.78
N LYS A 103 9.67 -11.86 -41.06
CA LYS A 103 9.73 -11.81 -39.59
C LYS A 103 9.64 -10.38 -39.05
N LEU A 104 10.34 -9.44 -39.70
CA LEU A 104 10.32 -8.02 -39.34
C LEU A 104 8.90 -7.45 -39.47
N THR A 105 8.20 -7.73 -40.57
CA THR A 105 6.81 -7.26 -40.74
C THR A 105 5.86 -7.84 -39.72
N GLU A 106 6.02 -9.10 -39.30
CA GLU A 106 5.23 -9.71 -38.23
C GLU A 106 5.47 -9.02 -36.88
N VAL A 107 6.74 -8.76 -36.53
CA VAL A 107 7.10 -8.06 -35.29
C VAL A 107 6.54 -6.64 -35.28
N ILE A 108 6.69 -5.89 -36.37
CA ILE A 108 6.15 -4.53 -36.50
C ILE A 108 4.63 -4.54 -36.41
N ALA A 109 3.96 -5.48 -37.10
CA ALA A 109 2.50 -5.57 -37.09
C ALA A 109 1.95 -5.81 -35.68
N GLN A 110 2.56 -6.72 -34.92
CA GLN A 110 2.16 -6.98 -33.54
C GLN A 110 2.38 -5.76 -32.64
N ARG A 111 3.55 -5.12 -32.73
CA ARG A 111 3.88 -3.93 -31.92
C ARG A 111 2.93 -2.78 -32.22
N ARG A 112 2.64 -2.50 -33.50
CA ARG A 112 1.64 -1.50 -33.91
C ARG A 112 0.23 -1.81 -33.41
N SER A 113 -0.16 -3.08 -33.44
CA SER A 113 -1.45 -3.52 -32.88
C SER A 113 -1.52 -3.26 -31.38
N ASP A 114 -0.48 -3.62 -30.63
CA ASP A 114 -0.41 -3.41 -29.18
C ASP A 114 -0.46 -1.92 -28.83
N GLY A 115 0.30 -1.08 -29.55
CA GLY A 115 0.30 0.36 -29.36
C GLY A 115 -1.07 1.01 -29.58
N ALA A 116 -1.74 0.66 -30.69
CA ALA A 116 -3.08 1.15 -30.98
C ALA A 116 -4.10 0.74 -29.91
N ALA A 117 -4.04 -0.51 -29.43
CA ALA A 117 -4.89 -0.99 -28.34
C ALA A 117 -4.59 -0.27 -27.01
N GLY A 118 -3.31 -0.06 -26.68
CA GLY A 118 -2.87 0.67 -25.50
C GLY A 118 -3.36 2.13 -25.49
N GLN A 119 -3.20 2.86 -26.60
CA GLN A 119 -3.72 4.22 -26.75
C GLN A 119 -5.25 4.29 -26.58
N ALA A 120 -5.99 3.33 -27.15
CA ALA A 120 -7.43 3.25 -26.97
C ALA A 120 -7.83 3.02 -25.50
N HIS A 121 -7.05 2.21 -24.77
CA HIS A 121 -7.25 1.99 -23.33
C HIS A 121 -6.94 3.24 -22.51
N ILE A 122 -5.86 3.98 -22.80
CA ILE A 122 -5.56 5.27 -22.18
C ILE A 122 -6.74 6.22 -22.35
N LYS A 123 -7.22 6.39 -23.59
CA LYS A 123 -8.36 7.26 -23.88
C LYS A 123 -9.59 6.87 -23.06
N ARG A 124 -9.89 5.58 -22.96
CA ARG A 124 -11.01 5.10 -22.16
C ARG A 124 -10.80 5.34 -20.66
N ALA A 125 -9.58 5.20 -20.17
CA ALA A 125 -9.26 5.46 -18.78
C ALA A 125 -9.46 6.94 -18.39
N PHE A 126 -8.99 7.87 -19.21
CA PHE A 126 -9.19 9.30 -18.96
C PHE A 126 -10.69 9.68 -18.97
N GLN A 127 -11.48 9.11 -19.88
CA GLN A 127 -12.94 9.24 -19.83
C GLN A 127 -13.55 8.69 -18.53
N LYS A 128 -12.98 7.63 -17.97
CA LYS A 128 -13.44 7.08 -16.67
C LYS A 128 -13.07 8.01 -15.51
N LEU A 129 -11.90 8.64 -15.55
CA LEU A 129 -11.50 9.67 -14.57
C LEU A 129 -12.39 10.91 -14.64
N GLU A 130 -12.71 11.39 -15.85
CA GLU A 130 -13.64 12.51 -16.08
C GLU A 130 -15.05 12.22 -15.54
N LEU A 131 -15.45 10.94 -15.53
CA LEU A 131 -16.73 10.46 -14.98
C LEU A 131 -16.62 10.02 -13.51
N GLU A 132 -15.57 10.44 -12.80
CA GLU A 132 -15.33 10.15 -11.38
C GLU A 132 -15.35 8.64 -11.05
N ASN A 133 -14.87 7.81 -11.99
CA ASN A 133 -14.78 6.35 -11.81
C ASN A 133 -13.30 5.89 -11.82
N PRO A 134 -12.57 6.13 -10.71
CA PRO A 134 -11.13 5.89 -10.65
C PRO A 134 -10.76 4.40 -10.66
N TYR A 135 -11.58 3.51 -10.08
CA TYR A 135 -11.30 2.07 -10.11
C TYR A 135 -11.38 1.48 -11.52
N GLU A 136 -12.35 1.91 -12.33
CA GLU A 136 -12.38 1.51 -13.74
C GLU A 136 -11.21 2.11 -14.52
N ALA A 137 -10.81 3.35 -14.23
CA ALA A 137 -9.62 3.94 -14.83
C ALA A 137 -8.36 3.11 -14.54
N ILE A 138 -8.16 2.67 -13.29
CA ILE A 138 -7.05 1.78 -12.88
C ILE A 138 -7.04 0.49 -13.72
N ARG A 139 -8.21 -0.11 -13.99
CA ARG A 139 -8.31 -1.32 -14.84
C ARG A 139 -7.88 -1.05 -16.27
N TRP A 140 -8.34 0.05 -16.87
CA TRP A 140 -7.99 0.41 -18.25
C TRP A 140 -6.51 0.79 -18.40
N LEU A 141 -5.96 1.55 -17.44
CA LEU A 141 -4.56 1.95 -17.45
C LEU A 141 -3.63 0.75 -17.25
N GLY A 142 -3.95 -0.15 -16.33
CA GLY A 142 -3.16 -1.37 -16.13
C GLY A 142 -3.05 -2.23 -17.40
N ARG A 143 -4.13 -2.31 -18.20
CA ARG A 143 -4.09 -2.98 -19.52
C ARG A 143 -3.26 -2.21 -20.54
N ALA A 144 -3.33 -0.88 -20.54
CA ALA A 144 -2.55 -0.05 -21.44
C ALA A 144 -1.04 -0.20 -21.18
N GLU A 145 -0.64 -0.15 -19.91
CA GLU A 145 0.76 -0.25 -19.49
C GLU A 145 1.45 -1.53 -19.98
N GLU A 146 0.78 -2.67 -19.90
CA GLU A 146 1.29 -3.96 -20.40
C GLU A 146 1.52 -3.93 -21.93
N LEU A 147 0.62 -3.29 -22.66
CA LEU A 147 0.68 -3.19 -24.13
C LEU A 147 1.77 -2.23 -24.60
N LEU A 148 2.04 -1.17 -23.83
CA LEU A 148 2.89 -0.03 -24.22
C LEU A 148 4.34 -0.14 -23.75
N LEU A 149 4.79 -1.30 -23.24
CA LEU A 149 6.20 -1.53 -22.82
C LEU A 149 7.25 -1.37 -23.94
N LYS A 150 6.83 -1.14 -25.18
CA LYS A 150 7.69 -1.08 -26.35
C LYS A 150 8.39 0.27 -26.43
N ARG A 151 9.65 0.29 -26.89
CA ARG A 151 10.49 1.49 -26.95
C ARG A 151 9.81 2.67 -27.65
N GLU A 152 9.14 2.41 -28.77
CA GLU A 152 8.44 3.40 -29.60
C GLU A 152 7.14 3.94 -28.97
N TYR A 153 6.64 3.33 -27.89
CA TYR A 153 5.44 3.78 -27.16
C TYR A 153 5.75 4.32 -25.76
N ARG A 154 7.00 4.77 -25.55
CA ARG A 154 7.48 5.27 -24.24
C ARG A 154 6.67 6.46 -23.74
N ASP A 155 6.25 7.34 -24.64
CA ASP A 155 5.49 8.54 -24.28
C ASP A 155 4.08 8.17 -23.82
N GLU A 156 3.41 7.29 -24.56
CA GLU A 156 2.09 6.78 -24.18
C GLU A 156 2.15 5.94 -22.90
N LEU A 157 3.21 5.16 -22.71
CA LEU A 157 3.43 4.46 -21.44
C LEU A 157 3.58 5.45 -20.29
N THR A 158 4.35 6.53 -20.48
CA THR A 158 4.52 7.59 -19.49
C THR A 158 3.17 8.23 -19.16
N GLN A 159 2.33 8.52 -20.16
CA GLN A 159 0.97 9.02 -19.94
C GLN A 159 0.10 8.03 -19.15
N ALA A 160 0.19 6.73 -19.45
CA ALA A 160 -0.53 5.70 -18.71
C ALA A 160 -0.08 5.64 -17.24
N LEU A 161 1.22 5.70 -16.98
CA LEU A 161 1.79 5.68 -15.63
C LEU A 161 1.38 6.91 -14.82
N LEU A 162 1.41 8.11 -15.42
CA LEU A 162 0.95 9.36 -14.80
C LEU A 162 -0.56 9.32 -14.50
N GLY A 163 -1.36 8.76 -15.41
CA GLY A 163 -2.79 8.51 -15.19
C GLY A 163 -3.02 7.54 -14.03
N SER A 164 -2.25 6.46 -13.96
CA SER A 164 -2.36 5.45 -12.90
C SER A 164 -1.99 6.03 -11.54
N SER A 165 -0.92 6.81 -11.49
CA SER A 165 -0.50 7.55 -10.29
C SER A 165 -1.64 8.43 -9.74
N GLY A 166 -2.27 9.22 -10.62
CA GLY A 166 -3.44 10.02 -10.25
C GLY A 166 -4.62 9.17 -9.76
N ALA A 167 -4.98 8.13 -10.49
CA ALA A 167 -6.11 7.26 -10.15
C ALA A 167 -5.93 6.55 -8.80
N TYR A 168 -4.73 6.01 -8.53
CA TYR A 168 -4.38 5.41 -7.23
C TYR A 168 -4.44 6.43 -6.09
N SER A 169 -3.97 7.65 -6.33
CA SER A 169 -4.01 8.72 -5.32
C SER A 169 -5.46 9.09 -4.95
N VAL A 170 -6.39 9.06 -5.90
CA VAL A 170 -7.82 9.36 -5.64
C VAL A 170 -8.43 8.31 -4.72
N VAL A 171 -8.14 7.02 -4.93
CA VAL A 171 -8.70 5.90 -4.14
C VAL A 171 -7.97 5.63 -2.82
N GLY A 172 -6.99 6.47 -2.47
CA GLY A 172 -6.26 6.39 -1.21
C GLY A 172 -5.11 5.38 -1.19
N LEU A 173 -4.67 4.88 -2.35
CA LEU A 173 -3.58 3.91 -2.51
C LEU A 173 -2.26 4.64 -2.81
N ARG A 174 -1.65 5.18 -1.76
CA ARG A 174 -0.54 6.15 -1.86
C ARG A 174 0.78 5.52 -2.30
N TRP A 175 1.09 4.28 -1.92
CA TRP A 175 2.30 3.57 -2.34
C TRP A 175 2.22 3.13 -3.80
N ALA A 176 1.05 2.67 -4.26
CA ALA A 176 0.83 2.38 -5.68
C ALA A 176 0.96 3.65 -6.52
N ALA A 177 0.35 4.76 -6.08
CA ALA A 177 0.48 6.06 -6.74
C ALA A 177 1.95 6.49 -6.86
N ARG A 178 2.68 6.46 -5.72
CA ARG A 178 4.11 6.77 -5.64
C ARG A 178 4.93 5.95 -6.62
N ASN A 179 4.73 4.64 -6.66
CA ASN A 179 5.52 3.75 -7.52
C ASN A 179 5.28 4.05 -9.00
N ARG A 180 4.06 4.44 -9.39
CA ARG A 180 3.76 4.83 -10.77
C ARG A 180 4.36 6.18 -11.14
N ALA A 181 4.35 7.15 -10.23
CA ALA A 181 5.04 8.42 -10.43
C ALA A 181 6.56 8.23 -10.59
N LEU A 182 7.18 7.39 -9.76
CA LEU A 182 8.61 7.08 -9.88
C LEU A 182 8.92 6.34 -11.18
N ALA A 183 8.10 5.36 -11.58
CA ALA A 183 8.28 4.65 -12.84
C ALA A 183 8.18 5.61 -14.05
N ALA A 184 7.18 6.50 -14.07
CA ALA A 184 7.05 7.53 -15.11
C ALA A 184 8.30 8.44 -15.17
N LEU A 185 8.82 8.83 -14.00
CA LEU A 185 10.02 9.65 -13.91
C LEU A 185 11.26 8.88 -14.40
N ASP A 186 11.42 7.60 -14.07
CA ASP A 186 12.51 6.77 -14.58
C ASP A 186 12.49 6.68 -16.12
N HIS A 187 11.31 6.46 -16.71
CA HIS A 187 11.14 6.41 -18.15
C HIS A 187 11.52 7.73 -18.85
N THR A 188 11.10 8.87 -18.30
CA THR A 188 11.46 10.18 -18.87
C THR A 188 12.94 10.52 -18.66
N MET A 189 13.55 10.09 -17.55
CA MET A 189 14.99 10.22 -17.33
C MET A 189 15.80 9.31 -18.26
N HIS A 190 15.25 8.18 -18.68
CA HIS A 190 15.86 7.34 -19.68
C HIS A 190 15.86 8.01 -21.06
N GLU A 191 14.76 8.63 -21.47
CA GLU A 191 14.69 9.44 -22.70
C GLU A 191 15.75 10.54 -22.70
N PHE A 192 15.87 11.29 -21.60
CA PHE A 192 16.90 12.31 -21.46
C PHE A 192 18.33 11.77 -21.64
N ARG A 193 18.63 10.56 -21.16
CA ARG A 193 19.96 9.95 -21.35
C ARG A 193 20.23 9.53 -22.79
N GLU A 194 19.20 9.20 -23.55
CA GLU A 194 19.32 8.77 -24.96
C GLU A 194 19.37 9.96 -25.93
N SER A 195 18.44 10.92 -25.79
CA SER A 195 18.28 12.04 -26.73
C SER A 195 18.87 13.36 -26.23
N GLY A 196 19.15 13.48 -24.92
CA GLY A 196 19.55 14.74 -24.30
C GLY A 196 18.40 15.72 -24.07
N ILE A 197 17.16 15.33 -24.38
CA ILE A 197 15.97 16.17 -24.30
C ILE A 197 15.23 15.89 -22.98
N VAL A 198 14.86 16.94 -22.25
CA VAL A 198 14.03 16.85 -21.06
C VAL A 198 12.61 17.28 -21.39
N GLU A 199 11.69 16.33 -21.45
CA GLU A 199 10.29 16.61 -21.74
C GLU A 199 9.52 17.16 -20.53
N TRP A 200 8.41 17.84 -20.79
CA TRP A 200 7.51 18.34 -19.75
C TRP A 200 6.89 17.22 -18.90
N SER A 201 6.70 16.05 -19.48
CA SER A 201 6.24 14.84 -18.79
C SER A 201 7.15 14.47 -17.60
N ALA A 202 8.46 14.76 -17.68
CA ALA A 202 9.39 14.56 -16.58
C ALA A 202 9.07 15.45 -15.38
N TRP A 203 8.70 16.71 -15.62
CA TRP A 203 8.32 17.64 -14.55
C TRP A 203 6.99 17.21 -13.90
N ILE A 204 6.01 16.79 -14.69
CA ILE A 204 4.73 16.26 -14.17
C ILE A 204 4.98 15.01 -13.30
N ALA A 205 5.84 14.10 -13.74
CA ALA A 205 6.20 12.90 -12.99
C ALA A 205 6.89 13.25 -11.66
N ALA A 206 7.86 14.17 -11.69
CA ALA A 206 8.54 14.65 -10.49
C ALA A 206 7.57 15.33 -9.53
N LYS A 207 6.66 16.20 -10.02
CA LYS A 207 5.61 16.83 -9.21
C LYS A 207 4.72 15.79 -8.51
N GLN A 208 4.24 14.78 -9.24
CA GLN A 208 3.40 13.74 -8.65
C GLN A 208 4.17 12.90 -7.62
N LEU A 209 5.46 12.64 -7.86
CA LEU A 209 6.32 11.96 -6.90
C LEU A 209 6.47 12.77 -5.62
N VAL A 210 6.73 14.08 -5.71
CA VAL A 210 6.82 14.98 -4.53
C VAL A 210 5.54 14.93 -3.70
N TRP A 211 4.38 15.09 -4.34
CA TRP A 211 3.09 15.02 -3.64
C TRP A 211 2.85 13.65 -2.98
N SER A 212 3.26 12.58 -3.65
CA SER A 212 3.14 11.22 -3.11
C SER A 212 4.02 11.03 -1.88
N GLU A 213 5.28 11.46 -1.93
CA GLU A 213 6.21 11.37 -0.80
C GLU A 213 5.75 12.26 0.38
N LEU A 214 5.24 13.47 0.11
CA LEU A 214 4.64 14.35 1.13
C LEU A 214 3.43 13.72 1.82
N ARG A 215 2.50 13.13 1.04
CA ARG A 215 1.32 12.43 1.58
C ARG A 215 1.67 11.14 2.31
N LEU A 216 2.82 10.53 2.02
CA LEU A 216 3.39 9.41 2.76
C LEU A 216 4.20 9.87 3.99
N GLY A 217 4.48 11.17 4.12
CA GLY A 217 5.24 11.78 5.22
C GLY A 217 6.75 11.68 5.06
N ARG A 218 7.23 11.28 3.89
CA ARG A 218 8.63 10.92 3.62
C ARG A 218 9.44 12.15 3.23
N ALA A 219 9.75 12.99 4.22
CA ALA A 219 10.40 14.28 4.00
C ALA A 219 11.75 14.19 3.25
N PRO A 220 12.67 13.24 3.52
CA PRO A 220 13.92 13.11 2.77
C PRO A 220 13.70 12.86 1.28
N GLN A 221 12.77 11.96 0.96
CA GLN A 221 12.45 11.58 -0.42
C GLN A 221 11.67 12.69 -1.13
N ALA A 222 10.74 13.35 -0.44
CA ALA A 222 10.04 14.52 -0.95
C ALA A 222 11.01 15.65 -1.31
N LEU A 223 12.02 15.91 -0.47
CA LEU A 223 13.04 16.92 -0.73
C LEU A 223 13.90 16.56 -1.96
N ALA A 224 14.31 15.30 -2.06
CA ALA A 224 15.07 14.81 -3.21
C ALA A 224 14.29 14.99 -4.53
N ALA A 225 13.02 14.59 -4.53
CA ALA A 225 12.14 14.73 -5.69
C ALA A 225 11.86 16.20 -6.03
N LEU A 226 11.74 17.08 -5.03
CA LEU A 226 11.49 18.51 -5.23
C LEU A 226 12.71 19.22 -5.84
N ILE A 227 13.91 18.94 -5.32
CA ILE A 227 15.16 19.44 -5.89
C ILE A 227 15.27 18.99 -7.36
N LEU A 228 14.99 17.72 -7.64
CA LEU A 228 15.00 17.20 -9.01
C LEU A 228 13.94 17.88 -9.89
N ALA A 229 12.74 18.12 -9.39
CA ALA A 229 11.69 18.83 -10.13
C ALA A 229 12.13 20.25 -10.53
N LYS A 230 12.81 20.98 -9.63
CA LYS A 230 13.37 22.32 -9.95
C LYS A 230 14.49 22.23 -11.00
N MET A 231 15.35 21.22 -10.92
CA MET A 231 16.37 20.98 -11.95
C MET A 231 15.76 20.68 -13.32
N ILE A 232 14.73 19.83 -13.36
CA ILE A 232 13.98 19.50 -14.59
C ILE A 232 13.30 20.74 -15.17
N MET A 233 12.66 21.56 -14.34
CA MET A 233 12.05 22.81 -14.78
C MET A 233 13.08 23.76 -15.42
N SER A 234 14.24 23.89 -14.79
CA SER A 234 15.32 24.72 -15.32
C SER A 234 15.88 24.18 -16.65
N ALA A 235 15.97 22.86 -16.80
CA ALA A 235 16.50 22.21 -18.00
C ALA A 235 15.51 22.14 -19.17
N SER A 236 14.21 21.95 -18.89
CA SER A 236 13.16 21.79 -19.92
C SER A 236 12.77 23.10 -20.61
N ALA A 237 13.00 24.25 -19.96
CA ALA A 237 12.68 25.57 -20.49
C ALA A 237 11.26 25.66 -21.11
N PRO A 238 10.20 25.39 -20.32
CA PRO A 238 8.82 25.35 -20.81
C PRO A 238 8.34 26.74 -21.26
N SER A 239 7.18 26.79 -21.92
CA SER A 239 6.50 28.05 -22.24
C SER A 239 6.18 28.86 -20.98
N ASP A 240 6.01 30.17 -21.11
CA ASP A 240 5.69 31.06 -19.98
C ASP A 240 4.38 30.64 -19.26
N GLU A 241 3.40 30.12 -20.00
CA GLU A 241 2.14 29.60 -19.44
C GLU A 241 2.36 28.38 -18.55
N LEU A 242 3.09 27.38 -19.04
CA LEU A 242 3.42 26.17 -18.27
C LEU A 242 4.32 26.49 -17.08
N ARG A 243 5.23 27.46 -17.25
CA ARG A 243 6.09 27.93 -16.17
C ARG A 243 5.28 28.57 -15.04
N ALA A 244 4.31 29.41 -15.37
CA ALA A 244 3.45 30.05 -14.38
C ALA A 244 2.62 29.02 -13.59
N GLU A 245 2.01 28.04 -14.27
CA GLU A 245 1.29 26.94 -13.61
C GLU A 245 2.22 26.16 -12.66
N ALA A 246 3.45 25.91 -13.11
CA ALA A 246 4.42 25.17 -12.35
C ALA A 246 4.96 25.91 -11.13
N ASP A 247 5.13 27.23 -11.22
CA ASP A 247 5.50 28.08 -10.09
C ASP A 247 4.38 28.07 -9.01
N GLU A 248 3.11 28.11 -9.40
CA GLU A 248 1.97 27.96 -8.47
C GLU A 248 1.95 26.60 -7.77
N ASP A 249 2.22 25.53 -8.53
CA ASP A 249 2.33 24.17 -7.98
C ASP A 249 3.51 24.05 -7.00
N LEU A 250 4.67 24.64 -7.31
CA LEU A 250 5.84 24.64 -6.43
C LEU A 250 5.56 25.37 -5.11
N ILE A 251 4.87 26.50 -5.15
CA ILE A 251 4.44 27.20 -3.93
C ILE A 251 3.54 26.28 -3.08
N SER A 252 2.57 25.62 -3.71
CA SER A 252 1.66 24.69 -3.02
C SER A 252 2.41 23.52 -2.38
N ILE A 253 3.41 22.98 -3.09
CA ILE A 253 4.30 21.94 -2.59
C ILE A 253 5.11 22.43 -1.39
N GLU A 254 5.71 23.63 -1.47
CA GLU A 254 6.51 24.16 -0.36
C GLU A 254 5.65 24.45 0.88
N VAL A 255 4.42 24.94 0.70
CA VAL A 255 3.44 25.10 1.79
C VAL A 255 3.16 23.76 2.46
N ALA A 256 2.92 22.70 1.69
CA ALA A 256 2.69 21.35 2.20
C ALA A 256 3.95 20.73 2.86
N PHE A 257 5.13 20.99 2.31
CA PHE A 257 6.40 20.61 2.92
C PHE A 257 6.58 21.32 4.26
N GLY A 258 6.29 22.63 4.31
CA GLY A 258 6.30 23.41 5.54
C GLY A 258 5.36 22.85 6.59
N LEU A 259 4.12 22.49 6.23
CA LEU A 259 3.20 21.79 7.14
C LEU A 259 3.79 20.48 7.68
N SER A 260 4.51 19.72 6.86
CA SER A 260 5.20 18.50 7.31
C SER A 260 6.27 18.80 8.36
N LEU A 261 6.99 19.91 8.23
CA LEU A 261 8.00 20.34 9.20
C LEU A 261 7.35 20.85 10.49
N LEU A 262 6.29 21.66 10.38
CA LEU A 262 5.54 22.17 11.52
C LEU A 262 4.87 21.04 12.33
N ASN A 263 4.59 19.89 11.69
CA ASN A 263 4.06 18.70 12.34
C ASN A 263 5.12 17.85 13.08
N LEU A 264 6.40 18.24 13.05
CA LEU A 264 7.46 17.50 13.75
C LEU A 264 7.30 17.57 15.27
N LYS A 265 7.56 16.45 15.92
CA LYS A 265 7.58 16.37 17.38
C LYS A 265 8.89 16.94 17.95
N PRO A 266 8.91 17.46 19.19
CA PRO A 266 10.12 18.00 19.80
C PRO A 266 11.33 17.06 19.75
N GLU A 267 11.11 15.74 19.87
CA GLU A 267 12.18 14.74 19.86
C GLU A 267 12.85 14.58 18.47
N GLN A 268 12.21 15.06 17.40
CA GLN A 268 12.72 14.99 16.03
C GLN A 268 13.49 16.26 15.61
N LEU A 269 13.36 17.36 16.37
CA LEU A 269 13.90 18.67 15.97
C LEU A 269 15.43 18.69 15.85
N GLY A 270 16.12 17.83 16.62
CA GLY A 270 17.57 17.67 16.51
C GLY A 270 18.04 17.20 15.12
N SER A 271 17.15 16.58 14.33
CA SER A 271 17.46 16.01 13.02
C SER A 271 17.27 17.00 11.87
N ILE A 272 16.78 18.22 12.11
CA ILE A 272 16.54 19.25 11.07
C ILE A 272 17.35 20.54 11.28
N THR A 273 18.32 20.54 12.18
CA THR A 273 19.05 21.76 12.61
C THR A 273 19.83 22.46 11.49
N LYS A 274 20.19 21.73 10.42
CA LYS A 274 20.88 22.26 9.24
C LYS A 274 19.96 22.54 8.05
N LEU A 275 18.68 22.18 8.17
CA LEU A 275 17.81 22.06 7.01
C LEU A 275 17.44 23.43 6.40
N HIS A 276 17.44 24.49 7.20
CA HIS A 276 17.19 25.86 6.74
C HIS A 276 18.13 26.26 5.58
N ASP A 277 19.45 26.10 5.76
CA ASP A 277 20.41 26.51 4.74
C ASP A 277 20.33 25.63 3.48
N ILE A 278 19.88 24.37 3.61
CA ILE A 278 19.62 23.51 2.45
C ILE A 278 18.42 24.04 1.65
N PHE A 279 17.36 24.48 2.33
CA PHE A 279 16.20 25.07 1.66
C PHE A 279 16.55 26.38 0.95
N GLU A 280 17.31 27.27 1.60
CA GLU A 280 17.74 28.54 1.00
C GLU A 280 18.58 28.33 -0.26
N GLU A 281 19.46 27.32 -0.29
CA GLU A 281 20.26 27.02 -1.49
C GLU A 281 19.41 26.70 -2.71
N TYR A 282 18.29 26.00 -2.51
CA TYR A 282 17.40 25.61 -3.59
C TYR A 282 16.22 26.56 -3.76
N ASP A 283 16.29 27.79 -3.22
CA ASP A 283 15.20 28.78 -3.24
C ASP A 283 13.86 28.22 -2.72
N LEU A 284 13.90 27.42 -1.64
CA LEU A 284 12.73 26.82 -0.99
C LEU A 284 12.34 27.65 0.25
N VAL A 285 12.03 28.92 0.01
CA VAL A 285 11.85 29.98 1.01
C VAL A 285 10.83 29.62 2.08
N ILE A 286 9.69 29.04 1.68
CA ILE A 286 8.60 28.73 2.62
C ILE A 286 9.04 27.57 3.54
N ALA A 287 9.69 26.55 2.99
CA ALA A 287 10.21 25.43 3.79
C ALA A 287 11.36 25.85 4.73
N GLY A 288 12.22 26.78 4.30
CA GLY A 288 13.24 27.42 5.14
C GLY A 288 12.62 28.12 6.36
N MET A 289 11.61 28.95 6.13
CA MET A 289 10.84 29.62 7.18
C MET A 289 10.18 28.60 8.14
N ALA A 290 9.52 27.56 7.62
CA ALA A 290 8.91 26.51 8.44
C ALA A 290 9.92 25.78 9.35
N THR A 291 11.15 25.58 8.86
CA THR A 291 12.23 24.98 9.65
C THR A 291 12.55 25.81 10.89
N LEU A 292 12.69 27.13 10.73
CA LEU A 292 12.96 28.03 11.85
C LEU A 292 11.79 28.12 12.83
N PHE A 293 10.54 28.12 12.33
CA PHE A 293 9.34 28.01 13.18
C PHE A 293 9.35 26.73 14.02
N SER A 294 9.64 25.60 13.38
CA SER A 294 9.69 24.27 14.01
C SER A 294 10.76 24.21 15.10
N LEU A 295 11.95 24.76 14.82
CA LEU A 295 13.05 24.85 15.78
C LEU A 295 12.80 25.87 16.90
N GLY A 296 11.84 26.79 16.76
CA GLY A 296 11.59 27.87 17.72
C GLY A 296 12.55 29.06 17.60
N GLN A 297 13.17 29.24 16.43
CA GLN A 297 14.25 30.20 16.16
C GLN A 297 13.72 31.59 15.78
N ARG A 298 13.04 32.26 16.72
CA ARG A 298 12.40 33.57 16.48
C ARG A 298 13.36 34.68 16.02
N GLN A 299 14.55 34.76 16.62
CA GLN A 299 15.55 35.75 16.22
C GLN A 299 16.07 35.49 14.80
N ALA A 300 16.22 34.22 14.42
CA ALA A 300 16.63 33.85 13.07
C ALA A 300 15.56 34.22 12.04
N LEU A 301 14.27 33.99 12.33
CA LEU A 301 13.16 34.40 11.45
C LEU A 301 13.23 35.88 11.05
N ARG A 302 13.62 36.77 11.98
CA ARG A 302 13.81 38.19 11.72
C ARG A 302 15.13 38.49 11.00
N THR A 303 16.21 37.82 11.39
CA THR A 303 17.56 38.08 10.86
C THR A 303 17.71 37.62 9.41
N GLU A 304 17.07 36.51 9.04
CA GLU A 304 17.04 35.97 7.68
C GLU A 304 15.97 36.68 6.80
N GLY A 305 15.15 37.58 7.38
CA GLY A 305 14.24 38.44 6.63
C GLY A 305 12.84 37.90 6.36
N TYR A 306 12.46 36.75 6.92
CA TYR A 306 11.10 36.20 6.78
C TYR A 306 10.03 37.02 7.52
N CYS A 307 10.42 37.72 8.60
CA CYS A 307 9.54 38.55 9.40
C CYS A 307 10.11 39.98 9.51
N PRO A 308 9.46 41.00 8.90
CA PRO A 308 9.84 42.41 9.04
C PRO A 308 10.00 42.85 10.49
N ALA A 309 10.87 43.83 10.73
CA ALA A 309 11.17 44.33 12.08
C ALA A 309 9.94 44.96 12.77
N GLU A 310 8.96 45.41 11.99
CA GLU A 310 7.73 46.04 12.44
C GLU A 310 6.68 45.03 12.94
N GLN A 311 6.79 43.75 12.56
CA GLN A 311 5.83 42.72 13.00
C GLN A 311 6.05 42.34 14.46
N THR A 312 4.98 42.34 15.24
CA THR A 312 5.00 41.89 16.63
C THR A 312 5.11 40.37 16.72
N ASP A 313 5.46 39.87 17.91
CA ASP A 313 5.45 38.43 18.15
C ASP A 313 4.06 37.81 18.00
N GLN A 314 2.99 38.59 18.22
CA GLN A 314 1.61 38.13 17.99
C GLN A 314 1.32 37.97 16.51
N ASP A 315 1.77 38.89 15.66
CA ASP A 315 1.57 38.81 14.20
C ASP A 315 2.24 37.55 13.61
N ILE A 316 3.41 37.18 14.14
CA ILE A 316 4.15 35.97 13.76
C ILE A 316 3.39 34.69 14.16
N GLU A 317 2.84 34.65 15.38
CA GLU A 317 2.03 33.52 15.85
C GLU A 317 0.69 33.42 15.09
N ASP A 318 0.05 34.56 14.79
CA ASP A 318 -1.17 34.60 13.99
C ASP A 318 -0.89 34.06 12.58
N PHE A 319 0.19 34.48 11.93
CA PHE A 319 0.60 33.94 10.62
C PHE A 319 0.78 32.41 10.67
N LEU A 320 1.49 31.90 11.68
CA LEU A 320 1.70 30.46 11.87
C LEU A 320 0.37 29.71 12.04
N ASN A 321 -0.56 30.24 12.84
CA ASN A 321 -1.87 29.63 13.04
C ASN A 321 -2.70 29.60 11.74
N HIS A 322 -2.65 30.66 10.94
CA HIS A 322 -3.31 30.68 9.63
C HIS A 322 -2.70 29.64 8.68
N TRP A 323 -1.38 29.46 8.72
CA TRP A 323 -0.71 28.44 7.90
C TRP A 323 -1.13 27.03 8.32
N ILE A 324 -1.11 26.71 9.62
CA ILE A 324 -1.57 25.41 10.12
C ILE A 324 -3.02 25.11 9.73
N ALA A 325 -3.85 26.15 9.62
CA ALA A 325 -5.26 26.06 9.24
C ALA A 325 -5.53 26.15 7.71
N VAL A 326 -4.50 26.09 6.85
CA VAL A 326 -4.67 26.15 5.39
C VAL A 326 -5.56 24.99 4.89
N PRO A 327 -6.53 25.25 3.98
CA PRO A 327 -7.33 24.20 3.36
C PRO A 327 -6.47 23.09 2.76
N GLY A 328 -6.78 21.83 3.07
CA GLY A 328 -6.01 20.66 2.61
C GLY A 328 -4.94 20.19 3.59
N ALA A 329 -4.71 20.88 4.72
CA ALA A 329 -3.83 20.41 5.79
C ALA A 329 -4.26 19.04 6.36
N ASP A 330 -5.55 18.71 6.28
CA ASP A 330 -6.12 17.41 6.63
C ASP A 330 -5.67 16.26 5.70
N GLN A 331 -5.19 16.57 4.51
CA GLN A 331 -4.61 15.58 3.59
C GLN A 331 -3.17 15.19 3.96
N MET A 332 -2.51 15.97 4.81
CA MET A 332 -1.15 15.71 5.27
C MET A 332 -1.12 14.62 6.34
N PRO A 333 -0.08 13.77 6.34
CA PRO A 333 0.01 12.66 7.28
C PRO A 333 0.18 13.16 8.72
N ASP A 334 -0.30 12.35 9.66
CA ASP A 334 -0.24 12.63 11.09
C ASP A 334 1.19 12.67 11.62
N HIS A 335 2.14 12.05 10.91
CA HIS A 335 3.53 11.92 11.31
C HIS A 335 4.46 12.14 10.12
N THR A 336 5.51 12.95 10.33
CA THR A 336 6.58 13.18 9.36
C THR A 336 7.75 12.25 9.64
N ILE A 337 8.20 11.54 8.60
CA ILE A 337 9.28 10.57 8.61
C ILE A 337 10.57 11.24 8.13
N LEU A 338 11.55 11.39 9.02
CA LEU A 338 12.88 11.94 8.72
C LEU A 338 13.94 10.86 8.43
N MET A 339 13.63 9.60 8.73
CA MET A 339 14.56 8.46 8.62
C MET A 339 15.89 8.69 9.38
N ASP A 340 15.82 9.35 10.53
CA ASP A 340 16.92 9.74 11.40
C ASP A 340 17.32 8.66 12.42
N ARG A 341 16.57 7.55 12.48
CA ARG A 341 16.84 6.38 13.33
C ARG A 341 17.30 5.18 12.52
N ASP A 342 17.74 4.10 13.18
CA ASP A 342 18.18 2.87 12.51
C ASP A 342 17.03 2.13 11.81
N THR A 343 15.81 2.27 12.33
CA THR A 343 14.60 1.69 11.77
C THR A 343 13.53 2.75 11.53
N VAL A 344 12.68 2.49 10.55
CA VAL A 344 11.51 3.30 10.19
C VAL A 344 10.28 2.40 10.08
N GLU A 345 9.10 2.93 10.38
CA GLU A 345 7.83 2.25 10.11
C GLU A 345 7.08 2.96 8.98
N PHE A 346 6.66 2.17 8.00
CA PHE A 346 5.81 2.59 6.89
C PHE A 346 4.40 2.07 7.10
N ARG A 347 3.40 2.86 6.70
CA ARG A 347 1.98 2.51 6.81
C ARG A 347 1.30 2.51 5.45
N SER A 348 0.48 1.50 5.20
CA SER A 348 -0.49 1.45 4.10
C SER A 348 -1.86 1.04 4.66
N VAL A 349 -2.94 1.40 3.97
CA VAL A 349 -4.29 0.98 4.33
C VAL A 349 -4.93 0.33 3.11
N VAL A 350 -5.21 -0.97 3.22
CA VAL A 350 -5.84 -1.75 2.15
C VAL A 350 -7.14 -2.34 2.67
N LEU A 351 -8.26 -1.86 2.11
CA LEU A 351 -9.62 -2.27 2.50
C LEU A 351 -9.84 -2.09 4.02
N GLY A 352 -9.35 -0.99 4.59
CA GLY A 352 -9.44 -0.70 6.02
C GLY A 352 -8.49 -1.47 6.94
N CYS A 353 -7.71 -2.44 6.43
CA CYS A 353 -6.64 -3.08 7.20
C CYS A 353 -5.38 -2.21 7.17
N SER A 354 -4.84 -1.86 8.34
CA SER A 354 -3.59 -1.10 8.49
C SER A 354 -2.38 -2.03 8.35
N ILE A 355 -1.63 -1.91 7.27
CA ILE A 355 -0.38 -2.64 7.06
C ILE A 355 0.77 -1.79 7.59
N LEU A 356 1.46 -2.29 8.61
CA LEU A 356 2.62 -1.66 9.23
C LEU A 356 3.88 -2.42 8.86
N LEU A 357 4.78 -1.78 8.10
CA LEU A 357 6.04 -2.37 7.65
C LEU A 357 7.21 -1.67 8.35
N THR A 358 7.90 -2.38 9.25
CA THR A 358 9.13 -1.89 9.88
C THR A 358 10.34 -2.24 9.03
N SER A 359 11.06 -1.24 8.55
CA SER A 359 12.25 -1.35 7.71
C SER A 359 13.49 -0.83 8.44
N ASN A 360 14.67 -1.34 8.11
CA ASN A 360 15.90 -0.63 8.40
C ASN A 360 16.00 0.63 7.52
N SER A 361 16.65 1.66 8.03
CA SER A 361 16.87 2.93 7.32
C SER A 361 18.08 2.84 6.38
N ASP A 362 18.03 1.90 5.44
CA ASP A 362 19.01 1.69 4.36
C ASP A 362 18.34 1.57 2.99
N PRO A 363 19.02 1.91 1.88
CA PRO A 363 18.40 1.96 0.56
C PRO A 363 17.76 0.64 0.08
N VAL A 364 18.35 -0.51 0.46
CA VAL A 364 17.87 -1.82 -0.01
C VAL A 364 16.60 -2.21 0.73
N SER A 365 16.61 -2.10 2.07
CA SER A 365 15.42 -2.38 2.89
C SER A 365 14.25 -1.48 2.50
N VAL A 366 14.53 -0.19 2.29
CA VAL A 366 13.51 0.79 1.88
C VAL A 366 12.97 0.48 0.50
N GLY A 367 13.82 0.19 -0.49
CA GLY A 367 13.37 -0.16 -1.83
C GLY A 367 12.54 -1.45 -1.85
N ILE A 368 12.86 -2.45 -1.03
CA ILE A 368 12.04 -3.66 -0.89
C ILE A 368 10.70 -3.32 -0.23
N ALA A 369 10.69 -2.49 0.81
CA ALA A 369 9.46 -2.05 1.48
C ALA A 369 8.52 -1.31 0.52
N GLU A 370 9.05 -0.38 -0.28
CA GLU A 370 8.33 0.34 -1.33
C GLU A 370 7.74 -0.62 -2.38
N SER A 371 8.49 -1.66 -2.74
CA SER A 371 8.06 -2.69 -3.69
C SER A 371 6.89 -3.48 -3.12
N ILE A 372 6.99 -3.97 -1.88
CA ILE A 372 5.92 -4.73 -1.20
C ILE A 372 4.65 -3.89 -1.08
N LEU A 373 4.75 -2.67 -0.53
CA LEU A 373 3.57 -1.84 -0.25
C LEU A 373 2.88 -1.40 -1.55
N GLY A 374 3.64 -0.96 -2.56
CA GLY A 374 3.05 -0.56 -3.83
C GLY A 374 2.48 -1.71 -4.64
N CYS A 375 3.10 -2.90 -4.59
CA CYS A 375 2.53 -4.10 -5.21
C CYS A 375 1.24 -4.53 -4.52
N LEU A 376 1.21 -4.53 -3.18
CA LEU A 376 0.05 -4.92 -2.41
C LEU A 376 -1.14 -4.02 -2.70
N GLU A 377 -0.92 -2.70 -2.66
CA GLU A 377 -1.94 -1.72 -3.01
C GLU A 377 -2.40 -1.87 -4.46
N SER A 378 -1.47 -1.99 -5.40
CA SER A 378 -1.80 -2.13 -6.82
C SER A 378 -2.57 -3.42 -7.13
N PHE A 379 -2.23 -4.53 -6.49
CA PHE A 379 -2.92 -5.81 -6.64
C PHE A 379 -4.34 -5.74 -6.07
N MET A 380 -4.50 -5.18 -4.86
CA MET A 380 -5.77 -5.09 -4.15
C MET A 380 -6.67 -3.94 -4.60
N ALA A 381 -6.19 -3.07 -5.47
CA ALA A 381 -6.86 -1.81 -5.82
C ALA A 381 -8.29 -1.96 -6.32
N THR A 382 -8.61 -3.04 -7.02
CA THR A 382 -9.93 -3.25 -7.62
C THR A 382 -10.74 -4.33 -6.91
N SER A 383 -10.24 -4.81 -5.77
CA SER A 383 -10.96 -5.70 -4.87
C SER A 383 -11.91 -4.90 -3.98
N ASP A 384 -13.03 -5.52 -3.60
CA ASP A 384 -14.01 -4.96 -2.67
C ASP A 384 -14.55 -6.04 -1.71
N GLU A 385 -15.40 -5.61 -0.77
CA GLU A 385 -15.95 -6.44 0.30
C GLU A 385 -16.87 -7.58 -0.17
N ARG A 386 -17.28 -7.60 -1.44
CA ARG A 386 -18.10 -8.69 -2.00
C ARG A 386 -17.28 -9.96 -2.20
N ASP A 387 -16.00 -9.79 -2.53
CA ASP A 387 -15.07 -10.87 -2.88
C ASP A 387 -14.05 -11.12 -1.76
N VAL A 388 -13.60 -10.06 -1.08
CA VAL A 388 -12.51 -10.10 -0.09
C VAL A 388 -12.94 -9.46 1.22
N MET A 389 -12.84 -10.21 2.32
CA MET A 389 -13.24 -9.78 3.66
C MET A 389 -12.01 -9.65 4.58
N PRO A 390 -11.45 -8.44 4.76
CA PRO A 390 -10.38 -8.20 5.72
C PRO A 390 -10.83 -8.55 7.13
N HIS A 391 -10.04 -9.33 7.86
CA HIS A 391 -10.39 -9.83 9.19
C HIS A 391 -9.41 -9.36 10.28
N ARG A 392 -8.39 -8.58 9.91
CA ARG A 392 -7.41 -7.97 10.82
C ARG A 392 -7.49 -6.45 10.75
N GLU A 393 -7.42 -5.80 11.91
CA GLU A 393 -7.26 -4.33 11.97
C GLU A 393 -5.86 -3.91 11.55
N THR A 394 -4.86 -4.71 11.93
CA THR A 394 -3.45 -4.43 11.67
C THR A 394 -2.72 -5.69 11.22
N LEU A 395 -1.95 -5.56 10.15
CA LEU A 395 -0.98 -6.55 9.70
C LEU A 395 0.43 -5.98 9.89
N ARG A 396 1.33 -6.76 10.48
CA ARG A 396 2.73 -6.36 10.68
C ARG A 396 3.65 -7.09 9.71
N ILE A 397 4.58 -6.35 9.12
CA ILE A 397 5.68 -6.85 8.28
C ILE A 397 6.98 -6.29 8.87
N VAL A 398 7.99 -7.13 9.07
CA VAL A 398 9.26 -6.74 9.69
C VAL A 398 10.42 -7.16 8.80
N MET A 399 11.22 -6.19 8.38
CA MET A 399 12.44 -6.42 7.60
C MET A 399 13.60 -6.82 8.53
N ARG A 400 14.38 -7.82 8.14
CA ARG A 400 15.57 -8.28 8.86
C ARG A 400 16.75 -8.45 7.91
N SER A 401 17.88 -7.82 8.24
CA SER A 401 19.14 -7.96 7.51
C SER A 401 19.89 -9.23 7.94
N ASN A 402 19.30 -10.39 7.72
CA ASN A 402 19.83 -11.69 8.16
C ASN A 402 19.96 -12.72 7.02
N ALA A 403 19.80 -12.31 5.77
CA ALA A 403 20.03 -13.18 4.61
C ALA A 403 21.53 -13.26 4.27
N ASP A 404 21.90 -14.31 3.53
CA ASP A 404 23.25 -14.46 2.97
C ASP A 404 23.64 -13.27 2.09
N GLU A 405 24.94 -13.03 1.92
CA GLU A 405 25.45 -11.90 1.16
C GLU A 405 24.97 -11.93 -0.30
N GLY A 406 24.28 -10.88 -0.74
CA GLY A 406 23.75 -10.76 -2.10
C GLY A 406 22.50 -11.60 -2.41
N ALA A 407 21.96 -12.34 -1.44
CA ALA A 407 20.79 -13.19 -1.65
C ALA A 407 19.52 -12.37 -1.95
N VAL A 408 18.66 -12.94 -2.80
CA VAL A 408 17.30 -12.45 -3.06
C VAL A 408 16.51 -12.50 -1.73
N PRO A 409 15.64 -11.52 -1.45
CA PRO A 409 14.80 -11.57 -0.27
C PRO A 409 13.97 -12.84 -0.16
N SER A 410 13.72 -13.27 1.07
CA SER A 410 12.81 -14.36 1.40
C SER A 410 11.84 -13.91 2.49
N HIS A 411 10.73 -14.61 2.65
CA HIS A 411 9.77 -14.28 3.70
C HIS A 411 9.32 -15.54 4.44
N ARG A 412 8.86 -15.35 5.67
CA ARG A 412 8.19 -16.37 6.48
C ARG A 412 7.16 -15.72 7.39
N VAL A 413 6.13 -16.48 7.74
CA VAL A 413 5.21 -16.11 8.81
C VAL A 413 5.84 -16.50 10.14
N VAL A 414 6.00 -15.53 11.03
CA VAL A 414 6.50 -15.75 12.39
C VAL A 414 5.33 -15.62 13.35
N GLU A 415 5.08 -16.66 14.14
CA GLU A 415 4.20 -16.57 15.30
C GLU A 415 5.01 -16.04 16.49
N ASP A 416 4.75 -14.81 16.92
CA ASP A 416 5.25 -14.29 18.19
C ASP A 416 4.09 -14.14 19.16
N LYS A 417 4.08 -15.00 20.18
CA LYS A 417 3.04 -15.06 21.19
C LYS A 417 1.67 -14.99 20.51
N GLY A 418 1.29 -15.98 19.69
CA GLY A 418 -0.07 -16.07 19.13
C GLY A 418 -0.52 -14.99 18.13
N ALA A 419 0.24 -13.91 17.95
CA ALA A 419 0.06 -12.96 16.86
C ALA A 419 1.11 -13.29 15.78
N SER A 420 0.64 -13.47 14.56
CA SER A 420 1.52 -13.73 13.43
C SER A 420 1.83 -12.46 12.66
N PHE A 421 3.08 -12.30 12.27
CA PHE A 421 3.58 -11.23 11.41
C PHE A 421 4.45 -11.81 10.31
N PHE A 422 4.65 -11.05 9.22
CA PHE A 422 5.57 -11.44 8.16
C PHE A 422 6.98 -10.96 8.50
N GLU A 423 7.95 -11.86 8.53
CA GLU A 423 9.36 -11.51 8.56
C GLU A 423 9.93 -11.61 7.15
N VAL A 424 10.51 -10.52 6.65
CA VAL A 424 11.21 -10.46 5.37
C VAL A 424 12.70 -10.41 5.63
N SER A 425 13.39 -11.48 5.25
CA SER A 425 14.84 -11.59 5.33
C SER A 425 15.46 -11.05 4.05
N TYR A 426 16.41 -10.10 4.18
CA TYR A 426 17.10 -9.50 3.04
C TYR A 426 18.60 -9.33 3.31
N SER A 427 19.35 -9.11 2.23
CA SER A 427 20.79 -8.81 2.27
C SER A 427 21.03 -7.33 1.95
N PRO A 428 21.74 -6.54 2.77
CA PRO A 428 22.11 -5.16 2.42
C PRO A 428 22.98 -5.05 1.15
N ALA A 429 23.66 -6.14 0.78
CA ALA A 429 24.44 -6.26 -0.45
C ALA A 429 23.59 -6.69 -1.66
N PHE A 430 22.29 -6.97 -1.49
CA PHE A 430 21.42 -7.39 -2.60
C PHE A 430 21.39 -6.33 -3.70
N ARG A 431 21.61 -6.77 -4.93
CA ARG A 431 21.50 -5.97 -6.16
C ARG A 431 20.82 -6.81 -7.23
N GLN A 432 20.00 -6.16 -8.05
CA GLN A 432 19.40 -6.77 -9.22
C GLN A 432 20.34 -6.65 -10.41
N ASP A 433 21.44 -7.42 -10.35
CA ASP A 433 22.58 -7.35 -11.27
C ASP A 433 22.56 -8.44 -12.36
N SER A 434 21.50 -9.26 -12.41
CA SER A 434 21.31 -10.32 -13.41
C SER A 434 19.83 -10.56 -13.69
N ALA A 435 19.52 -10.99 -14.91
CA ALA A 435 18.15 -11.32 -15.31
C ALA A 435 17.56 -12.44 -14.44
N GLU A 436 18.37 -13.42 -14.04
CA GLU A 436 17.97 -14.48 -13.11
C GLU A 436 17.56 -13.92 -11.74
N LYS A 437 18.36 -13.02 -11.14
CA LYS A 437 18.00 -12.38 -9.86
C LYS A 437 16.77 -11.49 -9.98
N MET A 438 16.63 -10.73 -11.08
CA MET A 438 15.44 -9.91 -11.32
C MET A 438 14.19 -10.78 -11.40
N GLN A 439 14.25 -11.90 -12.13
CA GLN A 439 13.13 -12.83 -12.23
C GLN A 439 12.81 -13.47 -10.88
N THR A 440 13.84 -13.96 -10.16
CA THR A 440 13.68 -14.57 -8.84
C THR A 440 13.09 -13.59 -7.82
N TYR A 441 13.48 -12.31 -7.88
CA TYR A 441 12.91 -11.25 -7.05
C TYR A 441 11.41 -11.03 -7.36
N ARG A 442 11.04 -10.97 -8.65
CA ARG A 442 9.64 -10.84 -9.08
C ARG A 442 8.80 -12.03 -8.65
N ASP A 443 9.33 -13.24 -8.81
CA ASP A 443 8.66 -14.48 -8.40
C ASP A 443 8.46 -14.52 -6.88
N TRP A 444 9.47 -14.14 -6.10
CA TRP A 444 9.35 -14.00 -4.65
C TRP A 444 8.30 -12.96 -4.27
N LEU A 445 8.32 -11.79 -4.91
CA LEU A 445 7.39 -10.71 -4.60
C LEU A 445 5.94 -11.12 -4.90
N HIS A 446 5.72 -11.82 -6.02
CA HIS A 446 4.42 -12.40 -6.36
C HIS A 446 3.91 -13.31 -5.24
N VAL A 447 4.72 -14.30 -4.82
CA VAL A 447 4.33 -15.23 -3.73
C VAL A 447 4.06 -14.47 -2.43
N ALA A 448 4.94 -13.52 -2.07
CA ALA A 448 4.80 -12.73 -0.85
C ALA A 448 3.48 -11.96 -0.80
N ILE A 449 3.07 -11.32 -1.90
CA ILE A 449 1.82 -10.56 -1.97
C ILE A 449 0.60 -11.46 -1.79
N VAL A 450 0.58 -12.64 -2.43
CA VAL A 450 -0.52 -13.59 -2.30
C VAL A 450 -0.63 -14.09 -0.85
N GLU A 451 0.49 -14.50 -0.25
CA GLU A 451 0.51 -14.95 1.14
C GLU A 451 0.06 -13.85 2.11
N ILE A 452 0.53 -12.61 1.91
CA ILE A 452 0.11 -11.45 2.70
C ILE A 452 -1.41 -11.27 2.64
N VAL A 453 -2.01 -11.27 1.45
CA VAL A 453 -3.46 -11.10 1.28
C VAL A 453 -4.24 -12.20 1.99
N CYS A 454 -3.84 -13.46 1.83
CA CYS A 454 -4.48 -14.59 2.50
C CYS A 454 -4.37 -14.54 4.03
N HIS A 455 -3.46 -13.75 4.57
CA HIS A 455 -3.22 -13.67 6.01
C HIS A 455 -4.02 -12.58 6.73
N PHE A 456 -4.43 -11.52 6.01
CA PHE A 456 -5.26 -10.46 6.58
C PHE A 456 -6.71 -10.48 6.08
N ALA A 457 -7.01 -11.23 5.01
CA ALA A 457 -8.34 -11.28 4.42
C ALA A 457 -8.82 -12.70 4.10
N ILE A 458 -10.13 -12.91 4.26
CA ILE A 458 -10.84 -14.11 3.82
C ILE A 458 -11.39 -13.84 2.43
N VAL A 459 -10.99 -14.65 1.46
CA VAL A 459 -11.53 -14.59 0.10
C VAL A 459 -12.68 -15.59 -0.03
N ARG A 460 -13.85 -15.12 -0.45
CA ARG A 460 -15.08 -15.94 -0.48
C ARG A 460 -14.97 -17.13 -1.43
N ASP A 461 -14.44 -16.87 -2.62
CA ASP A 461 -14.18 -17.85 -3.67
C ASP A 461 -12.83 -17.45 -4.31
N VAL A 462 -11.78 -18.15 -3.90
CA VAL A 462 -10.39 -17.84 -4.30
C VAL A 462 -10.23 -17.97 -5.81
N GLU A 463 -10.82 -19.00 -6.43
CA GLU A 463 -10.69 -19.25 -7.86
C GLU A 463 -11.37 -18.14 -8.66
N LYS A 464 -12.63 -17.84 -8.34
CA LYS A 464 -13.38 -16.78 -9.02
C LYS A 464 -12.75 -15.40 -8.83
N TRP A 465 -12.28 -15.09 -7.62
CA TRP A 465 -11.61 -13.83 -7.33
C TRP A 465 -10.28 -13.70 -8.08
N LEU A 466 -9.45 -14.75 -8.09
CA LEU A 466 -8.21 -14.76 -8.87
C LEU A 466 -8.49 -14.63 -10.37
N THR A 467 -9.44 -15.37 -10.95
CA THR A 467 -9.78 -15.21 -12.39
C THR A 467 -10.27 -13.79 -12.73
N LYS A 468 -10.99 -13.15 -11.81
CA LYS A 468 -11.41 -11.74 -11.98
C LYS A 468 -10.19 -10.80 -11.91
N ILE A 469 -9.45 -10.83 -10.81
CA ILE A 469 -8.39 -9.87 -10.53
C ILE A 469 -7.12 -10.17 -11.34
N ALA A 470 -6.62 -11.40 -11.30
CA ALA A 470 -5.39 -11.80 -11.98
C ALA A 470 -5.56 -11.85 -13.51
N ASP A 471 -6.58 -12.54 -14.02
CA ASP A 471 -6.70 -12.79 -15.46
C ASP A 471 -7.41 -11.64 -16.19
N SER A 472 -8.64 -11.33 -15.77
CA SER A 472 -9.51 -10.39 -16.50
C SER A 472 -9.06 -8.93 -16.32
N GLU A 473 -8.61 -8.58 -15.12
CA GLU A 473 -8.15 -7.23 -14.78
C GLU A 473 -6.63 -7.08 -14.83
N ARG A 474 -5.90 -8.14 -15.18
CA ARG A 474 -4.43 -8.15 -15.28
C ARG A 474 -3.75 -7.67 -13.98
N GLY A 475 -4.30 -8.02 -12.83
CA GLY A 475 -3.90 -7.52 -11.51
C GLY A 475 -2.44 -7.79 -11.16
N PHE A 476 -1.90 -8.97 -11.51
CA PHE A 476 -0.48 -9.27 -11.32
C PHE A 476 0.43 -8.48 -12.27
N SER A 477 0.01 -8.32 -13.53
CA SER A 477 0.72 -7.49 -14.50
C SER A 477 0.84 -6.06 -13.96
N ARG A 478 -0.29 -5.48 -13.54
CA ARG A 478 -0.36 -4.15 -12.92
C ARG A 478 0.49 -4.03 -11.66
N ALA A 479 0.51 -5.04 -10.80
CA ALA A 479 1.29 -4.99 -9.56
C ALA A 479 2.80 -5.15 -9.81
N LEU A 480 3.21 -6.08 -10.69
CA LEU A 480 4.60 -6.54 -10.79
C LEU A 480 5.42 -5.84 -11.88
N LEU A 481 4.81 -5.35 -12.96
CA LEU A 481 5.56 -4.76 -14.10
C LEU A 481 6.48 -3.62 -13.68
N PHE A 482 6.01 -2.74 -12.79
CA PHE A 482 6.72 -1.57 -12.28
C PHE A 482 6.94 -1.67 -10.77
N SER A 483 7.34 -2.85 -10.31
CA SER A 483 7.56 -3.15 -8.89
C SER A 483 9.01 -3.01 -8.44
N ASP A 484 9.96 -2.91 -9.38
CA ASP A 484 11.39 -2.82 -9.08
C ASP A 484 11.79 -1.41 -8.65
N MET A 485 11.45 -1.07 -7.40
CA MET A 485 11.74 0.25 -6.84
C MET A 485 13.22 0.46 -6.54
N LEU A 486 14.01 -0.61 -6.38
CA LEU A 486 15.45 -0.46 -6.15
C LEU A 486 16.12 0.14 -7.39
N THR A 487 15.84 -0.44 -8.56
CA THR A 487 16.41 0.04 -9.82
C THR A 487 15.85 1.41 -10.20
N ALA A 488 14.54 1.63 -10.08
CA ALA A 488 13.92 2.91 -10.42
C ALA A 488 14.47 4.07 -9.55
N ASN A 489 14.62 3.88 -8.24
CA ASN A 489 15.24 4.90 -7.37
C ASN A 489 16.70 5.18 -7.78
N CYS A 490 17.48 4.14 -8.11
CA CYS A 490 18.87 4.33 -8.55
C CYS A 490 18.96 5.04 -9.90
N ASN A 491 18.05 4.77 -10.83
CA ASN A 491 18.06 5.41 -12.14
C ASN A 491 17.68 6.89 -12.09
N VAL A 492 16.82 7.27 -11.13
CA VAL A 492 16.33 8.65 -10.95
C VAL A 492 17.27 9.47 -10.06
N PHE A 493 17.68 8.92 -8.91
CA PHE A 493 18.46 9.65 -7.89
C PHE A 493 19.94 9.24 -7.83
N GLY A 494 20.39 8.37 -8.73
CA GLY A 494 21.76 7.86 -8.79
C GLY A 494 22.03 6.68 -7.86
N ASN A 495 23.27 6.16 -7.89
CA ASN A 495 23.67 4.93 -7.19
C ASN A 495 23.57 4.99 -5.65
N LYS A 496 23.39 6.18 -5.07
CA LYS A 496 23.22 6.41 -3.63
C LYS A 496 22.02 7.35 -3.43
N PRO A 497 20.79 6.86 -3.63
CA PRO A 497 19.60 7.68 -3.43
C PRO A 497 19.57 8.20 -1.98
N PRO A 498 19.20 9.46 -1.74
CA PRO A 498 19.06 9.99 -0.39
C PRO A 498 17.88 9.31 0.32
N ILE A 499 18.15 8.72 1.47
CA ILE A 499 17.15 8.01 2.27
C ILE A 499 16.87 8.73 3.58
N ARG A 500 17.91 9.34 4.18
CA ARG A 500 17.84 10.07 5.44
C ARG A 500 17.79 11.57 5.21
N ILE A 501 17.15 12.32 6.11
CA ILE A 501 17.14 13.78 6.00
C ILE A 501 18.58 14.35 6.02
N SER A 502 19.47 13.70 6.77
CA SER A 502 20.88 14.04 6.86
C SER A 502 21.68 13.81 5.57
N ASP A 503 21.19 12.98 4.64
CA ASP A 503 21.88 12.73 3.37
C ASP A 503 21.89 13.99 2.48
N HIS A 504 21.00 14.95 2.76
CA HIS A 504 20.94 16.24 2.10
C HIS A 504 21.86 17.30 2.74
N PHE A 505 22.46 17.02 3.89
CA PHE A 505 23.26 18.01 4.62
C PHE A 505 24.62 18.21 3.99
N LYS A 506 25.04 19.48 3.98
CA LYS A 506 26.40 19.89 3.59
C LYS A 506 27.26 20.20 4.81
N THR A 507 28.57 20.21 4.61
CA THR A 507 29.55 20.37 5.71
C THR A 507 29.57 21.81 6.25
N ASP A 508 29.24 22.78 5.41
CA ASP A 508 29.25 24.23 5.66
C ASP A 508 27.88 24.82 6.05
N ALA A 509 26.81 24.02 6.05
CA ALA A 509 25.47 24.45 6.47
C ALA A 509 25.45 24.84 7.96
N ARG A 510 24.87 26.02 8.26
CA ARG A 510 24.73 26.51 9.64
C ARG A 510 23.80 25.61 10.45
N GLU A 511 24.10 25.48 11.74
CA GLU A 511 23.25 24.77 12.70
C GLU A 511 22.40 25.74 13.50
N PHE A 512 21.10 25.51 13.49
CA PHE A 512 20.13 26.22 14.32
C PHE A 512 19.66 25.30 15.45
N ALA A 513 19.91 25.69 16.70
CA ALA A 513 19.57 24.86 17.86
C ALA A 513 18.05 24.62 18.01
N PRO A 514 17.60 23.44 18.46
CA PRO A 514 16.19 23.22 18.77
C PRO A 514 15.83 23.89 20.10
N LEU A 515 15.09 25.00 20.04
CA LEU A 515 14.62 25.76 21.21
C LEU A 515 13.20 25.40 21.63
N ARG A 516 12.44 24.72 20.77
CA ARG A 516 11.04 24.35 21.01
C ARG A 516 10.92 23.06 21.83
N THR A 517 10.03 23.08 22.82
CA THR A 517 9.80 21.96 23.75
C THR A 517 8.40 21.34 23.67
N ALA A 518 7.50 21.93 22.88
CA ALA A 518 6.13 21.46 22.67
C ALA A 518 5.80 21.41 21.17
N PRO A 519 4.96 20.46 20.72
CA PRO A 519 4.54 20.39 19.32
C PRO A 519 3.80 21.66 18.91
N LEU A 520 3.95 22.07 17.64
CA LEU A 520 3.22 23.20 17.07
C LEU A 520 1.79 22.82 16.70
N ILE A 521 1.63 21.69 16.02
CA ILE A 521 0.33 21.16 15.67
C ILE A 521 -0.13 20.26 16.80
N ILE A 522 -1.07 20.75 17.60
CA ILE A 522 -1.79 19.95 18.59
C ILE A 522 -3.10 19.54 17.93
N ARG A 523 -3.19 18.29 17.48
CA ARG A 523 -4.48 17.74 17.07
C ARG A 523 -5.23 17.39 18.34
N GLU A 524 -6.31 18.11 18.62
CA GLU A 524 -7.23 17.75 19.67
C GLU A 524 -7.69 16.30 19.41
N THR A 525 -7.31 15.36 20.27
CA THR A 525 -8.14 14.17 20.45
C THR A 525 -9.49 14.71 20.86
N ALA A 526 -10.50 14.58 19.97
CA ALA A 526 -11.85 15.04 20.24
C ALA A 526 -12.18 14.70 21.69
N GLU A 527 -12.61 15.71 22.48
CA GLU A 527 -13.21 15.42 23.78
C GLU A 527 -14.24 14.33 23.55
N PRO A 528 -14.32 13.30 24.40
CA PRO A 528 -15.31 12.26 24.21
C PRO A 528 -16.68 12.93 24.29
N GLU A 529 -17.24 13.26 23.13
CA GLU A 529 -18.68 13.43 22.98
C GLU A 529 -19.31 12.23 23.68
N ILE A 530 -20.41 12.46 24.40
CA ILE A 530 -21.10 11.40 25.13
C ILE A 530 -21.36 10.26 24.14
N GLU A 531 -20.51 9.23 24.19
CA GLU A 531 -20.51 8.19 23.18
C GLU A 531 -21.79 7.40 23.33
N THR A 532 -22.61 7.43 22.29
CA THR A 532 -23.84 6.65 22.24
C THR A 532 -23.62 5.44 21.33
N SER A 533 -24.35 4.36 21.63
CA SER A 533 -24.45 3.24 20.69
C SER A 533 -25.14 3.73 19.41
N PRO A 534 -24.65 3.34 18.23
CA PRO A 534 -25.33 3.68 16.99
C PRO A 534 -26.75 3.11 16.99
N LYS A 535 -27.68 3.82 16.37
CA LYS A 535 -29.03 3.29 16.09
C LYS A 535 -28.96 2.46 14.82
N TYR A 536 -29.59 1.29 14.84
CA TYR A 536 -29.71 0.45 13.66
C TYR A 536 -30.71 1.06 12.67
N GLY A 537 -30.37 1.06 11.38
CA GLY A 537 -31.27 1.53 10.33
C GLY A 537 -32.37 0.51 10.04
N GLU A 538 -33.40 0.93 9.31
CA GLU A 538 -34.45 0.05 8.79
C GLU A 538 -34.37 -0.03 7.26
N GLY A 539 -34.61 -1.21 6.68
CA GLY A 539 -34.65 -1.39 5.22
C GLY A 539 -33.28 -1.42 4.53
N ASP A 540 -33.25 -1.04 3.26
CA ASP A 540 -32.02 -0.95 2.47
C ASP A 540 -31.21 0.31 2.84
N PRO A 541 -29.88 0.34 2.60
CA PRO A 541 -29.08 1.53 2.79
C PRO A 541 -29.68 2.74 2.04
N PRO A 542 -29.67 3.95 2.63
CA PRO A 542 -30.11 5.17 1.96
C PRO A 542 -29.41 5.42 0.62
N ASP A 543 -30.09 6.07 -0.33
CA ASP A 543 -29.55 6.38 -1.66
C ASP A 543 -28.29 7.26 -1.63
N ASP A 544 -28.08 8.04 -0.55
CA ASP A 544 -26.91 8.90 -0.34
C ASP A 544 -25.72 8.17 0.33
N PHE A 545 -25.85 6.87 0.57
CA PHE A 545 -24.76 6.04 1.10
C PHE A 545 -23.74 5.73 0.00
N ALA A 546 -22.45 6.01 0.28
CA ALA A 546 -21.38 5.83 -0.69
C ALA A 546 -21.33 4.39 -1.20
N LYS A 547 -21.28 4.23 -2.53
CA LYS A 547 -21.12 2.91 -3.14
C LYS A 547 -19.69 2.39 -2.92
N PRO A 548 -19.45 1.07 -2.94
CA PRO A 548 -18.11 0.50 -2.84
C PRO A 548 -17.09 1.11 -3.82
N GLU A 549 -17.55 1.46 -5.02
CA GLU A 549 -16.76 2.04 -6.11
C GLU A 549 -16.46 3.54 -5.91
N GLU A 550 -17.11 4.20 -4.95
CA GLU A 550 -16.94 5.62 -4.62
C GLU A 550 -16.08 5.80 -3.35
N MET A 551 -15.96 4.76 -2.52
CA MET A 551 -15.18 4.78 -1.27
C MET A 551 -13.70 4.55 -1.50
N LYS A 552 -12.83 5.27 -0.79
CA LYS A 552 -11.39 5.00 -0.73
C LYS A 552 -11.09 3.80 0.16
N HIS A 553 -9.93 3.16 -0.03
CA HIS A 553 -9.50 2.09 0.89
C HIS A 553 -9.33 2.58 2.34
N THR A 554 -9.09 3.88 2.52
CA THR A 554 -8.99 4.58 3.81
C THR A 554 -10.34 5.00 4.42
N ASP A 555 -11.42 4.97 3.63
CA ASP A 555 -12.78 5.24 4.13
C ASP A 555 -13.42 3.97 4.74
N ARG A 556 -12.66 2.88 4.75
CA ARG A 556 -13.00 1.57 5.32
C ARG A 556 -12.25 1.39 6.61
N THR A 557 -12.83 0.68 7.56
CA THR A 557 -12.18 0.31 8.83
C THR A 557 -12.49 -1.14 9.18
N VAL A 558 -11.52 -1.88 9.70
CA VAL A 558 -11.77 -3.20 10.30
C VAL A 558 -11.81 -3.03 11.81
N LEU A 559 -12.88 -3.51 12.44
CA LEU A 559 -13.07 -3.56 13.89
C LEU A 559 -13.06 -5.02 14.33
N SER A 560 -12.02 -5.41 15.06
CA SER A 560 -11.84 -6.80 15.47
C SER A 560 -11.07 -6.93 16.80
N PRO A 561 -11.77 -7.31 17.88
CA PRO A 561 -11.10 -7.88 19.06
C PRO A 561 -10.66 -9.34 18.82
N ILE A 562 -10.94 -9.90 17.64
CA ILE A 562 -10.76 -11.31 17.32
C ILE A 562 -9.55 -11.47 16.38
N GLN A 563 -8.43 -11.97 16.92
CA GLN A 563 -7.36 -12.52 16.08
C GLN A 563 -7.75 -13.93 15.63
N MET A 564 -8.22 -14.08 14.39
CA MET A 564 -8.83 -15.32 13.90
C MET A 564 -7.96 -16.56 14.14
N ASP A 565 -6.68 -16.52 13.77
CA ASP A 565 -5.76 -17.65 13.92
C ASP A 565 -5.56 -18.04 15.39
N LEU A 566 -5.44 -17.03 16.26
CA LEU A 566 -5.28 -17.24 17.69
C LEU A 566 -6.53 -17.83 18.34
N TRP A 567 -7.72 -17.35 17.95
CA TRP A 567 -9.00 -17.89 18.44
C TRP A 567 -9.25 -19.32 17.96
N ASN A 568 -8.90 -19.62 16.70
CA ASN A 568 -9.00 -20.97 16.15
C ASN A 568 -8.05 -21.93 16.88
N LYS A 569 -6.80 -21.50 17.15
CA LYS A 569 -5.81 -22.25 17.94
C LYS A 569 -6.25 -22.46 19.40
N ALA A 570 -6.78 -21.41 20.04
CA ALA A 570 -7.27 -21.46 21.41
C ALA A 570 -8.43 -22.47 21.58
N GLY A 571 -9.25 -22.65 20.54
CA GLY A 571 -10.35 -23.60 20.53
C GLY A 571 -11.38 -23.26 21.60
N TRP A 572 -12.11 -22.15 21.41
CA TRP A 572 -13.18 -21.76 22.32
C TRP A 572 -14.24 -22.87 22.42
N TYR A 573 -14.50 -23.32 23.64
CA TYR A 573 -15.21 -24.59 23.91
C TYR A 573 -16.35 -24.46 24.93
N GLY A 574 -16.39 -23.38 25.71
CA GLY A 574 -17.49 -23.17 26.65
C GLY A 574 -17.45 -21.81 27.32
N THR A 575 -18.43 -21.58 28.19
CA THR A 575 -18.44 -20.46 29.13
C THR A 575 -18.72 -21.03 30.51
N ALA A 576 -17.96 -20.61 31.51
CA ALA A 576 -18.16 -20.95 32.90
C ALA A 576 -18.57 -19.71 33.71
N PHE A 577 -19.48 -19.90 34.65
CA PHE A 577 -19.88 -18.87 35.59
C PHE A 577 -19.50 -19.31 37.00
N MET A 578 -18.85 -18.43 37.76
CA MET A 578 -18.43 -18.72 39.13
C MET A 578 -18.81 -17.57 40.05
N ILE A 579 -19.24 -17.93 41.25
CA ILE A 579 -19.63 -17.00 42.30
C ILE A 579 -18.94 -17.48 43.57
N HIS A 580 -18.25 -16.59 44.27
CA HIS A 580 -17.60 -16.90 45.53
C HIS A 580 -17.87 -15.80 46.55
N PRO A 581 -18.26 -16.12 47.81
CA PRO A 581 -18.63 -15.10 48.80
C PRO A 581 -17.55 -14.07 49.13
N GLN A 582 -16.28 -14.38 48.85
CA GLN A 582 -15.13 -13.49 49.10
C GLN A 582 -14.73 -12.66 47.87
N TRP A 583 -15.38 -12.84 46.72
CA TRP A 583 -15.10 -12.05 45.52
C TRP A 583 -15.99 -10.80 45.47
N PRO A 584 -15.49 -9.67 44.94
CA PRO A 584 -16.27 -8.43 44.84
C PRO A 584 -17.46 -8.54 43.87
N GLY A 585 -17.42 -9.49 42.94
CA GLY A 585 -18.50 -9.77 41.98
C GLY A 585 -18.36 -11.17 41.36
N PRO A 586 -19.31 -11.58 40.50
CA PRO A 586 -19.23 -12.87 39.82
C PRO A 586 -18.13 -12.89 38.75
N LEU A 587 -17.74 -14.09 38.32
CA LEU A 587 -16.72 -14.30 37.29
C LEU A 587 -17.34 -15.03 36.09
N LEU A 588 -17.20 -14.43 34.90
CA LEU A 588 -17.48 -15.03 33.60
C LEU A 588 -16.15 -15.50 33.02
N ALA A 589 -16.02 -16.79 32.75
CA ALA A 589 -14.80 -17.34 32.17
C ALA A 589 -15.06 -17.98 30.80
N LEU A 590 -14.34 -17.52 29.78
CA LEU A 590 -14.35 -18.13 28.45
C LEU A 590 -13.46 -19.37 28.49
N HIS A 591 -14.06 -20.54 28.31
CA HIS A 591 -13.39 -21.83 28.40
C HIS A 591 -12.76 -22.21 27.05
N PHE A 592 -11.45 -22.37 27.03
CA PHE A 592 -10.65 -22.72 25.87
C PHE A 592 -10.00 -24.11 26.04
N ARG A 593 -9.54 -24.68 24.91
CA ARG A 593 -8.82 -25.96 24.90
C ARG A 593 -7.31 -25.77 25.08
N ASP A 594 -6.75 -24.71 24.50
CA ASP A 594 -5.31 -24.42 24.54
C ASP A 594 -5.02 -23.25 25.51
N ALA A 595 -4.21 -23.53 26.53
CA ALA A 595 -3.91 -22.59 27.61
C ALA A 595 -3.07 -21.39 27.16
N ASP A 596 -2.07 -21.64 26.31
CA ASP A 596 -1.12 -20.62 25.89
C ASP A 596 -1.79 -19.64 24.92
N ALA A 597 -2.56 -20.17 23.96
CA ALA A 597 -3.34 -19.36 23.04
C ALA A 597 -4.43 -18.54 23.76
N ALA A 598 -5.14 -19.14 24.73
CA ALA A 598 -6.15 -18.44 25.52
C ALA A 598 -5.56 -17.30 26.37
N ARG A 599 -4.45 -17.57 27.06
CA ARG A 599 -3.70 -16.55 27.81
C ARG A 599 -3.37 -15.36 26.91
N ARG A 600 -2.93 -15.65 25.70
CA ARG A 600 -2.47 -14.62 24.78
C ARG A 600 -3.59 -13.73 24.25
N ILE A 601 -4.80 -14.25 24.01
CA ILE A 601 -5.97 -13.41 23.64
C ILE A 601 -6.16 -12.30 24.69
N PHE A 602 -6.09 -12.67 25.97
CA PHE A 602 -6.31 -11.73 27.08
C PHE A 602 -5.12 -10.79 27.32
N GLU A 603 -3.90 -11.25 27.07
CA GLU A 603 -2.71 -10.40 27.10
C GLU A 603 -2.71 -9.38 25.95
N ASP A 604 -3.12 -9.77 24.75
CA ASP A 604 -3.27 -8.88 23.59
C ASP A 604 -4.29 -7.78 23.87
N TRP A 605 -5.46 -8.13 24.41
CA TRP A 605 -6.45 -7.14 24.83
C TRP A 605 -5.91 -6.17 25.89
N ARG A 606 -5.12 -6.69 26.85
CA ARG A 606 -4.49 -5.87 27.89
C ARG A 606 -3.39 -4.97 27.33
N GLU A 607 -2.65 -5.44 26.32
CA GLU A 607 -1.61 -4.66 25.62
C GLU A 607 -2.23 -3.54 24.78
N ARG A 608 -3.33 -3.83 24.07
CA ARG A 608 -4.05 -2.88 23.21
C ARG A 608 -4.85 -1.83 23.99
N TRP A 609 -5.53 -2.22 25.08
CA TRP A 609 -6.51 -1.36 25.76
C TRP A 609 -6.29 -1.21 27.26
N GLY A 610 -5.23 -1.80 27.82
CA GLY A 610 -5.00 -1.82 29.25
C GLY A 610 -5.94 -2.77 30.01
N ARG A 611 -5.82 -2.80 31.34
CA ARG A 611 -6.58 -3.73 32.19
C ARG A 611 -8.08 -3.41 32.27
N VAL A 612 -8.45 -2.14 32.16
CA VAL A 612 -9.82 -1.63 32.32
C VAL A 612 -10.47 -1.29 30.98
N GLY A 613 -9.67 -0.97 29.95
CA GLY A 613 -10.20 -0.53 28.65
C GLY A 613 -10.80 -1.64 27.79
N SER A 614 -10.81 -2.90 28.23
CA SER A 614 -11.50 -3.95 27.47
C SER A 614 -13.02 -3.72 27.44
N ASP A 615 -13.61 -3.14 28.50
CA ASP A 615 -15.04 -2.79 28.59
C ASP A 615 -15.51 -1.85 27.48
N GLU A 616 -14.55 -1.11 26.98
CA GLU A 616 -14.68 -0.07 25.99
C GLU A 616 -14.48 -0.57 24.55
N ASN A 617 -13.86 -1.74 24.37
CA ASN A 617 -13.42 -2.24 23.06
C ASN A 617 -13.96 -3.62 22.71
N VAL A 618 -14.23 -4.47 23.71
CA VAL A 618 -14.81 -5.81 23.54
C VAL A 618 -16.24 -5.79 24.03
N ARG A 619 -17.20 -6.09 23.17
CA ARG A 619 -18.59 -6.31 23.49
C ARG A 619 -18.84 -7.78 23.85
N LEU A 620 -19.52 -8.01 24.96
CA LEU A 620 -20.05 -9.31 25.35
C LEU A 620 -21.58 -9.27 25.35
N SER A 621 -22.21 -10.17 24.60
CA SER A 621 -23.67 -10.31 24.56
C SER A 621 -24.08 -11.76 24.84
N ILE A 622 -25.16 -11.93 25.60
CA ILE A 622 -25.83 -13.20 25.86
C ILE A 622 -27.24 -13.10 25.26
N VAL A 623 -27.46 -13.88 24.20
CA VAL A 623 -28.77 -13.94 23.54
C VAL A 623 -29.53 -15.19 24.01
N THR A 624 -30.60 -14.99 24.79
CA THR A 624 -31.41 -16.07 25.38
C THR A 624 -32.64 -16.38 24.54
N GLY A 625 -33.28 -17.53 24.76
CA GLY A 625 -34.56 -17.85 24.10
C GLY A 625 -34.43 -18.08 22.60
N VAL A 626 -33.26 -18.55 22.15
CA VAL A 626 -32.93 -18.81 20.74
C VAL A 626 -33.65 -20.05 20.17
N SER A 627 -34.18 -20.91 21.04
CA SER A 627 -34.90 -22.13 20.68
C SER A 627 -36.10 -22.35 21.59
N LYS A 628 -37.29 -22.56 21.01
CA LYS A 628 -38.48 -23.03 21.74
C LYS A 628 -38.32 -24.47 22.25
N ARG A 629 -37.57 -25.30 21.53
CA ARG A 629 -37.36 -26.72 21.87
C ARG A 629 -36.36 -26.90 23.01
N GLU A 630 -35.41 -25.99 23.11
CA GLU A 630 -34.39 -25.96 24.15
C GLU A 630 -34.51 -24.63 24.93
N PRO A 631 -35.44 -24.50 25.89
CA PRO A 631 -35.80 -23.22 26.51
C PRO A 631 -34.66 -22.51 27.25
N PHE A 632 -33.62 -23.25 27.64
CA PHE A 632 -32.45 -22.72 28.35
C PHE A 632 -31.27 -22.46 27.42
N ALA A 633 -31.39 -22.73 26.12
CA ALA A 633 -30.36 -22.44 25.15
C ALA A 633 -30.11 -20.93 25.04
N TYR A 634 -28.83 -20.56 24.95
CA TYR A 634 -28.40 -19.18 24.73
C TYR A 634 -27.15 -19.14 23.87
N SER A 635 -26.89 -18.00 23.24
CA SER A 635 -25.64 -17.73 22.54
C SER A 635 -24.80 -16.73 23.31
N MET A 636 -23.53 -17.06 23.54
CA MET A 636 -22.52 -16.09 23.96
C MET A 636 -21.90 -15.47 22.71
N HIS A 637 -21.78 -14.15 22.66
CA HIS A 637 -21.22 -13.40 21.55
C HIS A 637 -20.12 -12.46 22.04
N VAL A 638 -18.98 -12.49 21.34
CA VAL A 638 -17.80 -11.67 21.58
C VAL A 638 -17.49 -10.91 20.30
N GLY A 639 -17.58 -9.59 20.33
CA GLY A 639 -17.34 -8.73 19.16
C GLY A 639 -16.82 -7.35 19.57
N PRO A 640 -16.59 -6.43 18.63
CA PRO A 640 -16.20 -5.06 18.97
C PRO A 640 -17.36 -4.29 19.61
N VAL A 641 -17.04 -3.25 20.38
CA VAL A 641 -18.02 -2.23 20.76
C VAL A 641 -18.21 -1.27 19.58
N PHE A 642 -19.46 -1.02 19.20
CA PHE A 642 -19.81 -0.02 18.19
C PHE A 642 -20.07 1.33 18.85
N ARG A 643 -19.37 2.37 18.40
CA ARG A 643 -19.49 3.73 18.92
C ARG A 643 -19.77 4.69 17.76
N THR A 644 -20.55 5.73 17.99
CA THR A 644 -20.77 6.80 17.00
C THR A 644 -19.46 7.48 16.59
N SER A 645 -18.50 7.62 17.49
CA SER A 645 -17.15 8.16 17.22
C SER A 645 -16.33 7.31 16.24
N LEU A 646 -16.65 6.01 16.11
CA LEU A 646 -16.02 5.11 15.13
C LEU A 646 -16.68 5.18 13.75
N VAL A 647 -17.78 5.94 13.61
CA VAL A 647 -18.63 5.96 12.42
C VAL A 647 -18.77 7.40 11.94
N GLU A 648 -17.90 7.79 11.02
CA GLU A 648 -18.07 9.04 10.28
C GLU A 648 -18.99 8.84 9.07
N LYS A 649 -19.71 9.91 8.69
CA LYS A 649 -20.63 9.90 7.55
C LYS A 649 -19.87 9.52 6.26
N GLY A 650 -20.34 8.49 5.56
CA GLY A 650 -19.75 8.01 4.30
C GLY A 650 -18.61 7.00 4.44
N LYS A 651 -18.17 6.71 5.67
CA LYS A 651 -17.21 5.62 5.96
C LYS A 651 -17.94 4.32 6.28
N THR A 652 -17.28 3.20 5.99
CA THR A 652 -17.78 1.86 6.31
C THR A 652 -16.83 1.16 7.26
N PHE A 653 -17.37 0.23 8.05
CA PHE A 653 -16.55 -0.68 8.82
C PHE A 653 -16.98 -2.12 8.63
N LEU A 654 -16.01 -3.02 8.76
CA LEU A 654 -16.21 -4.44 8.85
C LEU A 654 -15.95 -4.87 10.28
N SER A 655 -16.90 -5.62 10.86
CA SER A 655 -16.71 -6.15 12.21
C SER A 655 -16.53 -7.66 12.19
N LEU A 656 -15.55 -8.14 12.95
CA LEU A 656 -15.37 -9.56 13.18
C LEU A 656 -15.78 -9.91 14.61
N SER A 657 -16.64 -10.91 14.72
CA SER A 657 -17.07 -11.44 15.99
C SER A 657 -16.99 -12.97 16.03
N ARG A 658 -17.07 -13.51 17.25
CA ARG A 658 -17.19 -14.94 17.51
C ARG A 658 -18.41 -15.16 18.40
N TYR A 659 -19.18 -16.20 18.11
CA TYR A 659 -20.26 -16.62 18.98
C TYR A 659 -20.18 -18.12 19.27
N MET A 660 -20.84 -18.54 20.34
CA MET A 660 -20.99 -19.92 20.73
C MET A 660 -22.39 -20.16 21.28
N ARG A 661 -23.11 -21.11 20.68
CA ARG A 661 -24.37 -21.62 21.20
C ARG A 661 -24.08 -22.59 22.35
N LEU A 662 -24.82 -22.44 23.45
CA LEU A 662 -24.77 -23.27 24.63
C LEU A 662 -26.18 -23.82 24.90
N ASN A 663 -26.28 -25.13 25.11
CA ASN A 663 -27.54 -25.85 25.34
C ASN A 663 -27.56 -26.49 26.73
N PRO A 664 -27.62 -25.69 27.81
CA PRO A 664 -27.67 -26.22 29.17
C PRO A 664 -29.01 -26.91 29.44
N THR A 665 -29.02 -27.87 30.37
CA THR A 665 -30.24 -28.56 30.79
C THR A 665 -31.03 -27.80 31.86
N THR A 666 -30.42 -26.83 32.52
CA THR A 666 -31.07 -25.95 33.53
C THR A 666 -30.60 -24.50 33.35
N PRO A 667 -31.37 -23.50 33.80
CA PRO A 667 -30.98 -22.09 33.69
C PRO A 667 -30.10 -21.61 34.85
N ASP A 668 -29.85 -22.47 35.85
CA ASP A 668 -29.33 -22.07 37.17
C ASP A 668 -28.00 -21.33 37.09
N ASN A 669 -27.04 -21.81 36.29
CA ASN A 669 -25.71 -21.21 36.21
C ASN A 669 -25.77 -19.76 35.67
N LEU A 670 -26.54 -19.54 34.61
CA LEU A 670 -26.69 -18.22 34.01
C LEU A 670 -27.52 -17.31 34.92
N ASN A 671 -28.65 -17.78 35.45
CA ASN A 671 -29.51 -17.00 36.32
C ASN A 671 -28.80 -16.55 37.61
N ASN A 672 -28.04 -17.46 38.24
CA ASN A 672 -27.27 -17.13 39.44
C ASN A 672 -26.18 -16.10 39.13
N PHE A 673 -25.50 -16.22 37.98
CA PHE A 673 -24.52 -15.23 37.54
C PHE A 673 -25.14 -13.86 37.32
N LEU A 674 -26.26 -13.80 36.59
CA LEU A 674 -26.95 -12.55 36.29
C LEU A 674 -27.46 -11.87 37.57
N ALA A 675 -28.01 -12.64 38.52
CA ALA A 675 -28.42 -12.10 39.82
C ALA A 675 -27.24 -11.54 40.62
N ALA A 676 -26.09 -12.21 40.60
CA ALA A 676 -24.87 -11.71 41.26
C ALA A 676 -24.29 -10.47 40.55
N TYR A 677 -24.38 -10.41 39.22
CA TYR A 677 -23.92 -9.26 38.43
C TYR A 677 -24.81 -8.03 38.66
N ASP A 678 -26.12 -8.20 38.69
CA ASP A 678 -27.08 -7.13 38.99
C ASP A 678 -26.84 -6.51 40.38
N GLN A 679 -26.47 -7.34 41.36
CA GLN A 679 -26.10 -6.86 42.71
C GLN A 679 -24.75 -6.15 42.77
N ALA A 680 -23.76 -6.62 42.01
CA ALA A 680 -22.40 -6.08 42.07
C ALA A 680 -22.18 -4.87 41.15
N GLY A 681 -22.91 -4.77 40.03
CA GLY A 681 -22.69 -3.77 38.97
C GLY A 681 -21.43 -4.00 38.13
N GLU A 682 -20.65 -5.04 38.45
CA GLU A 682 -19.45 -5.45 37.74
C GLU A 682 -19.23 -6.97 37.83
N PHE A 683 -18.43 -7.51 36.92
CA PHE A 683 -18.00 -8.90 36.89
C PHE A 683 -16.55 -9.01 36.44
N GLY A 684 -15.88 -10.12 36.77
CA GLY A 684 -14.58 -10.45 36.20
C GLY A 684 -14.75 -11.22 34.89
N LEU A 685 -13.95 -10.90 33.88
CA LEU A 685 -13.78 -11.70 32.66
C LEU A 685 -12.41 -12.39 32.70
N ALA A 686 -12.37 -13.69 32.43
CA ALA A 686 -11.12 -14.46 32.39
C ALA A 686 -11.11 -15.53 31.30
N PRO A 687 -9.94 -15.95 30.82
CA PRO A 687 -9.81 -17.23 30.14
C PRO A 687 -9.82 -18.37 31.16
N ALA A 688 -10.37 -19.52 30.78
CA ALA A 688 -10.44 -20.73 31.59
C ALA A 688 -9.96 -21.92 30.78
N ILE A 689 -9.31 -22.88 31.45
CA ILE A 689 -8.84 -24.14 30.86
C ILE A 689 -9.28 -25.28 31.76
N THR A 690 -9.60 -26.45 31.22
CA THR A 690 -9.79 -27.66 32.03
C THR A 690 -8.46 -28.40 32.17
N PRO A 691 -7.80 -28.38 33.35
CA PRO A 691 -6.57 -29.13 33.54
C PRO A 691 -6.81 -30.63 33.40
N VAL A 692 -5.79 -31.38 32.96
CA VAL A 692 -5.88 -32.83 32.83
C VAL A 692 -6.32 -33.46 34.15
N GLY A 693 -7.38 -34.27 34.10
CA GLY A 693 -7.95 -34.95 35.28
C GLY A 693 -8.96 -34.13 36.09
N GLN A 694 -9.22 -32.87 35.73
CA GLN A 694 -10.30 -32.08 36.33
C GLN A 694 -11.58 -32.16 35.52
N LYS A 695 -12.72 -32.01 36.21
CA LYS A 695 -14.06 -32.03 35.58
C LYS A 695 -14.57 -30.64 35.21
N PHE A 696 -14.01 -29.59 35.81
CA PHE A 696 -14.47 -28.23 35.65
C PHE A 696 -13.32 -27.34 35.17
N PRO A 697 -13.61 -26.32 34.35
CA PRO A 697 -12.61 -25.36 33.93
C PRO A 697 -12.13 -24.51 35.11
N VAL A 698 -10.84 -24.24 35.15
CA VAL A 698 -10.17 -23.36 36.12
C VAL A 698 -9.78 -22.06 35.41
N PRO A 699 -10.19 -20.90 35.95
CA PRO A 699 -9.78 -19.61 35.42
C PRO A 699 -8.29 -19.35 35.57
N LEU A 700 -7.71 -18.65 34.60
CA LEU A 700 -6.39 -18.05 34.74
C LEU A 700 -6.55 -16.73 35.53
N TYR A 701 -6.49 -16.84 36.86
CA TYR A 701 -6.80 -15.74 37.78
C TYR A 701 -5.93 -14.48 37.59
N ASP A 702 -4.70 -14.64 37.09
CA ASP A 702 -3.78 -13.54 36.82
C ASP A 702 -4.17 -12.68 35.60
N LEU A 703 -5.12 -13.15 34.79
CA LEU A 703 -5.64 -12.49 33.60
C LEU A 703 -7.07 -11.95 33.77
N ILE A 704 -7.60 -11.93 34.99
CA ILE A 704 -8.92 -11.36 35.26
C ILE A 704 -8.95 -9.87 34.90
N GLN A 705 -9.89 -9.53 34.02
CA GLN A 705 -10.20 -8.16 33.63
C GLN A 705 -11.56 -7.75 34.22
N PRO A 706 -11.65 -6.66 34.99
CA PRO A 706 -12.93 -6.17 35.49
C PRO A 706 -13.78 -5.62 34.34
N ARG A 707 -15.09 -5.86 34.41
CA ARG A 707 -16.08 -5.51 33.39
C ARG A 707 -17.34 -4.99 34.05
N ARG A 708 -17.96 -3.97 33.46
CA ARG A 708 -19.21 -3.34 33.90
C ARG A 708 -20.32 -3.48 32.87
N ARG A 709 -19.98 -3.76 31.61
CA ARG A 709 -20.97 -3.87 30.51
C ARG A 709 -21.10 -5.32 30.03
N LEU A 710 -22.31 -5.85 30.18
CA LEU A 710 -22.76 -7.11 29.60
C LEU A 710 -24.15 -6.91 29.01
N GLU A 711 -24.33 -7.24 27.73
CA GLU A 711 -25.64 -7.19 27.10
C GLU A 711 -26.34 -8.54 27.26
N VAL A 712 -27.56 -8.54 27.79
CA VAL A 712 -28.38 -9.75 27.93
C VAL A 712 -29.71 -9.47 27.28
N ARG A 713 -30.00 -10.14 26.17
CA ARG A 713 -31.16 -9.85 25.34
C ARG A 713 -31.88 -11.13 24.94
N PRO A 714 -33.21 -11.19 25.01
CA PRO A 714 -33.94 -12.32 24.45
C PRO A 714 -33.96 -12.23 22.92
N ALA A 715 -33.86 -13.37 22.25
CA ALA A 715 -33.74 -13.47 20.79
C ALA A 715 -34.90 -12.78 20.04
N TRP A 716 -36.10 -12.71 20.63
CA TRP A 716 -37.24 -12.05 20.00
C TRP A 716 -37.08 -10.53 19.81
N THR A 717 -36.13 -9.91 20.52
CA THR A 717 -35.80 -8.47 20.41
C THR A 717 -34.72 -8.15 19.39
N ILE A 718 -34.16 -9.15 18.71
CA ILE A 718 -33.10 -8.95 17.73
C ILE A 718 -33.70 -8.46 16.41
N GLU A 719 -33.18 -7.33 15.94
CA GLU A 719 -33.59 -6.68 14.69
C GLU A 719 -32.80 -7.20 13.48
N ASP A 720 -33.28 -6.95 12.27
CA ASP A 720 -32.68 -7.42 11.03
C ASP A 720 -31.38 -6.71 10.63
N HIS A 721 -31.00 -5.65 11.34
CA HIS A 721 -29.70 -4.97 11.23
C HIS A 721 -28.92 -4.95 12.55
N ASP A 722 -29.36 -5.71 13.55
CA ASP A 722 -28.68 -5.82 14.83
C ASP A 722 -27.39 -6.67 14.69
N PRO A 723 -26.25 -6.29 15.30
CA PRO A 723 -25.03 -7.11 15.30
C PRO A 723 -25.22 -8.52 15.85
N ASP A 724 -26.15 -8.72 16.78
CA ASP A 724 -26.48 -10.04 17.34
C ASP A 724 -27.29 -10.91 16.35
N LEU A 725 -27.70 -10.40 15.19
CA LEU A 725 -28.23 -11.21 14.09
C LEU A 725 -27.29 -12.37 13.73
N SER A 726 -25.98 -12.14 13.84
CA SER A 726 -24.92 -13.11 13.55
C SER A 726 -24.96 -14.38 14.42
N VAL A 727 -25.63 -14.34 15.57
CA VAL A 727 -25.73 -15.47 16.52
C VAL A 727 -26.91 -16.40 16.24
N LEU A 728 -27.80 -16.00 15.34
CA LEU A 728 -28.97 -16.75 14.93
C LEU A 728 -28.65 -17.60 13.69
N GLN A 729 -29.29 -18.76 13.59
CA GLN A 729 -29.17 -19.70 12.48
C GLN A 729 -30.46 -19.73 11.66
N ASP A 730 -30.40 -20.16 10.40
CA ASP A 730 -31.56 -20.16 9.50
C ASP A 730 -32.65 -21.16 9.89
N ASP A 731 -32.30 -22.17 10.69
CA ASP A 731 -33.18 -23.19 11.25
C ASP A 731 -33.62 -22.90 12.70
N ASP A 732 -33.21 -21.78 13.29
CA ASP A 732 -33.64 -21.40 14.64
C ASP A 732 -35.16 -21.19 14.73
N ASP A 733 -35.70 -21.48 15.92
CA ASP A 733 -37.09 -21.18 16.30
C ASP A 733 -37.09 -20.38 17.61
N PRO A 734 -36.82 -19.06 17.56
CA PRO A 734 -36.76 -18.21 18.74
C PRO A 734 -38.07 -18.21 19.54
N PHE A 735 -37.97 -18.25 20.86
CA PHE A 735 -39.11 -18.08 21.75
C PHE A 735 -39.64 -16.64 21.66
N ILE A 736 -40.93 -16.52 21.33
CA ILE A 736 -41.66 -15.26 21.25
C ILE A 736 -42.75 -15.29 22.33
N PRO A 737 -42.76 -14.34 23.28
CA PRO A 737 -43.84 -14.21 24.26
C PRO A 737 -45.21 -13.99 23.60
N GLU A 738 -46.29 -14.51 24.20
CA GLU A 738 -47.64 -14.48 23.60
C GLU A 738 -48.20 -13.06 23.41
N ASP A 739 -47.73 -12.10 24.21
CA ASP A 739 -48.09 -10.68 24.14
C ASP A 739 -47.40 -9.91 22.99
N GLN A 740 -46.44 -10.53 22.31
CA GLN A 740 -45.67 -9.91 21.23
C GLN A 740 -46.25 -10.25 19.85
N ILE A 741 -46.96 -9.29 19.26
CA ILE A 741 -47.71 -9.47 18.00
C ILE A 741 -46.78 -9.47 16.77
N ASP A 742 -45.86 -8.52 16.69
CA ASP A 742 -44.90 -8.37 15.57
C ASP A 742 -43.46 -8.17 16.08
N PRO A 743 -42.83 -9.22 16.63
CA PRO A 743 -41.47 -9.10 17.14
C PRO A 743 -40.45 -8.96 15.99
N PRO A 744 -39.42 -8.12 16.16
CA PRO A 744 -38.43 -7.83 15.11
C PRO A 744 -37.69 -9.07 14.61
N VAL A 745 -37.55 -10.11 15.46
CA VAL A 745 -36.88 -11.37 15.11
C VAL A 745 -37.47 -12.06 13.88
N ARG A 746 -38.75 -11.83 13.56
CA ARG A 746 -39.36 -12.41 12.34
C ARG A 746 -38.70 -11.88 11.08
N ARG A 747 -38.42 -10.57 11.03
CA ARG A 747 -37.69 -9.92 9.93
C ARG A 747 -36.23 -10.38 9.91
N ALA A 748 -35.60 -10.45 11.08
CA ALA A 748 -34.24 -10.97 11.25
C ALA A 748 -34.07 -12.39 10.66
N MET A 749 -34.96 -13.32 11.02
CA MET A 749 -34.94 -14.69 10.52
C MET A 749 -35.22 -14.79 9.01
N ALA A 750 -36.10 -13.94 8.47
CA ALA A 750 -36.35 -13.87 7.03
C ALA A 750 -35.09 -13.41 6.28
N ARG A 751 -34.38 -12.41 6.80
CA ARG A 751 -33.11 -11.90 6.25
C ARG A 751 -32.02 -12.97 6.26
N ILE A 752 -31.84 -13.70 7.37
CA ILE A 752 -30.85 -14.79 7.47
C ILE A 752 -31.11 -15.86 6.41
N LYS A 753 -32.37 -16.28 6.23
CA LYS A 753 -32.77 -17.25 5.20
C LYS A 753 -32.49 -16.75 3.79
N ALA A 754 -32.73 -15.47 3.52
CA ALA A 754 -32.42 -14.85 2.23
C ALA A 754 -30.89 -14.85 1.96
N ILE A 755 -30.09 -14.46 2.95
CA ILE A 755 -28.62 -14.45 2.86
C ILE A 755 -28.07 -15.85 2.58
N ARG A 756 -28.55 -16.87 3.30
CA ARG A 756 -28.13 -18.27 3.12
C ARG A 756 -28.52 -18.84 1.75
N LYS A 757 -29.71 -18.50 1.27
CA LYS A 757 -30.17 -18.89 -0.07
C LYS A 757 -29.31 -18.25 -1.17
N ALA A 758 -28.93 -16.99 -1.02
CA ALA A 758 -28.04 -16.30 -1.96
C ALA A 758 -26.60 -16.82 -1.94
N ALA A 759 -26.14 -17.40 -0.83
CA ALA A 759 -24.81 -17.99 -0.71
C ALA A 759 -24.71 -19.41 -1.31
N THR A 760 -25.84 -20.06 -1.58
CA THR A 760 -25.93 -21.42 -2.14
C THR A 760 -26.35 -21.44 -3.62
N SER A 761 -26.62 -20.26 -4.19
CA SER A 761 -26.87 -20.00 -5.61
C SER A 761 -25.68 -19.34 -6.26
#